data_AF-A0A924X9E4-F1
#
_entry.id   AF-A0A924X9E4-F1
#
_cell.length_a   1.000
_cell.length_b   1.000
_cell.length_c   1.000
_cell.angle_alpha   90.00
_cell.angle_beta   90.00
_cell.angle_gamma   90.00
#
_symmetry.space_group_name_H-M   'P 1'
#
loop_
_entity.id
_entity.type
_entity.pdbx_description
1 polymer ?
#
loop_
_entity_poly.entity_id
_entity_poly.type
_entity_poly.pdbx_seq_one_letter_code
_entity_poly.pdbx_strand_id
1 'polypeptide(L)'
;MPTPADPTSFDEYAFLERLEAADTEKLSQLLLHPAPEEERVLRTYFGDLRYQRLHGLAVRRSSTRGKRGDKGNVVVIHGIMGAELSAFDGERPNRIWMRVLRLLLGGIVNLRLNDDGSGDADAVREIRATGILKNTYGELLLSLAENWNVKPFWFDWRKDIRTAAGQLDVKISEWFGDRTPVHIVAHSMGGLVARTFIKQYPKRWKAMRGRLVMLGTPNHGSFDIPAVLTGADKTVRKLELCDIKHDLGEVLEVLHSFVGSYQMLPSPREMGNIARLYDAETWGSLRKPLSVPQRHLDNAKQFHEWLRDAIDPARMTYIAGYNRPTLCDIRERNWKSLDSLDAFEVTLDGDGRVPHALGKLKGVTTYYVDELHGDLPSNQQVLAALEELLEHGATSRLGTAMPERSARAGPAAETRARAALNVELARDADDETRIDQFVRRMQTRRDGATTPPRVLAEEQRVAQAITRGFLRSPSDERGSSAGIVAPMQTDVLPVRIEVRLVHAAIQNSDSFDTSDMPVDAIAVGHYLGVKPVNAEGAIDAAISSALVADGESIGTSELNIITQYAQRGIIRGELGQPFFLPDPRAEAGAASRVIAIAGLGIPGRCGAPELTVTVRELCWSLGRMGKEHLASVLIGAGNGNLSDNEAIGAWVRGLEEASSNPRQAEKQHLRRVTFVEFDERKTLLIDEALRRHPCRTDANVGARRSRAMGEAGAELQPFAIVYKELGADKRAALRRKAIAKARQRAKAELERDTADSAPDTPPTRLSVGLESDKYRFGAITAVASIPERLITIDPKLVMDVNDQLVSAGDIVTQCERGKLLGHLLIPADLRDQLGGQAPLVVMVDSVTARVHWEMMALTLPAISRGAAAHSNGDGVLTDAERRADEERSFFSLSRGLTRQLRTTLAPPPEPPPPARRTLRVLVVADPGIGQWHLNGAEEEGVLVADLLESYNTIMSATTGNRVEVVRLFGPREATRANVLGHLFLKQFDVLHFAGHCQYTRNEPGRSGWIFGDGELLSANELNRIDRIPKFVFSNACESGITPDDAERRDSGLAPNFAESFFARGVSNFVCTAWPVDDLAAHEFAATMYANLLGLSREAESASAASVKARPHRKNASTERERATTWNGPQQMHVAMRAARLAIAHTPGGVTTWGAYQHYGDPNFRLFEWGVSAEPVVGRKKRKAPSRTGKKTAATRKRTRR
;
A
#
# COMPACT_ATOMS: atom_id res chain seq x y z
N MET A 1 23.04 -22.64 32.35
CA MET A 1 21.86 -23.44 31.98
C MET A 1 20.91 -22.53 31.24
N PRO A 2 20.75 -22.62 29.90
CA PRO A 2 19.73 -21.86 29.21
C PRO A 2 18.36 -22.47 29.53
N THR A 3 17.39 -21.60 29.81
CA THR A 3 15.98 -21.94 30.05
C THR A 3 15.39 -22.69 28.84
N PRO A 4 14.48 -23.67 29.04
CA PRO A 4 13.84 -24.36 27.94
C PRO A 4 12.97 -23.37 27.15
N ALA A 5 13.09 -23.40 25.82
CA ALA A 5 12.26 -22.59 24.93
C ALA A 5 10.78 -22.98 25.06
N ASP A 6 9.92 -21.97 25.03
CA ASP A 6 8.46 -22.09 24.96
C ASP A 6 8.06 -22.97 23.77
N PRO A 7 7.33 -24.10 23.99
CA PRO A 7 7.00 -25.06 22.93
C PRO A 7 5.98 -24.53 21.89
N THR A 8 5.58 -23.26 21.97
CA THR A 8 4.60 -22.64 21.05
C THR A 8 5.20 -21.61 20.06
N SER A 9 6.50 -21.35 20.08
CA SER A 9 7.12 -20.40 19.13
C SER A 9 7.39 -21.05 17.76
N PHE A 10 6.81 -20.48 16.69
CA PHE A 10 7.08 -20.90 15.31
C PHE A 10 8.52 -20.56 14.91
N ASP A 11 9.31 -21.60 14.64
CA ASP A 11 10.69 -21.46 14.19
C ASP A 11 10.73 -21.14 12.68
N GLU A 12 10.86 -19.85 12.37
CA GLU A 12 10.95 -19.33 11.00
C GLU A 12 12.11 -19.98 10.22
N TYR A 13 13.23 -20.28 10.88
CA TYR A 13 14.38 -20.90 10.22
C TYR A 13 14.08 -22.35 9.91
N ALA A 14 13.60 -23.13 10.88
CA ALA A 14 13.22 -24.53 10.64
C ALA A 14 12.18 -24.66 9.52
N PHE A 15 11.23 -23.72 9.41
CA PHE A 15 10.29 -23.67 8.30
C PHE A 15 10.98 -23.47 6.95
N LEU A 16 11.89 -22.49 6.83
CA LEU A 16 12.69 -22.29 5.63
C LEU A 16 13.55 -23.51 5.31
N GLU A 17 14.03 -24.24 6.33
CA GLU A 17 14.79 -25.45 6.10
C GLU A 17 13.96 -26.54 5.42
N ARG A 18 12.71 -26.71 5.87
CA ARG A 18 11.75 -27.61 5.23
C ARG A 18 11.40 -27.15 3.82
N LEU A 19 11.25 -25.85 3.58
CA LEU A 19 10.93 -25.26 2.28
C LEU A 19 12.03 -25.55 1.25
N GLU A 20 13.28 -25.34 1.64
CA GLU A 20 14.43 -25.48 0.74
C GLU A 20 14.78 -26.95 0.48
N ALA A 21 14.56 -27.83 1.46
CA ALA A 21 14.65 -29.28 1.28
C ALA A 21 13.43 -29.89 0.54
N ALA A 22 12.35 -29.13 0.33
CA ALA A 22 11.15 -29.64 -0.31
C ALA A 22 11.42 -30.00 -1.79
N ASP A 23 10.93 -31.16 -2.21
CA ASP A 23 10.82 -31.49 -3.62
C ASP A 23 9.68 -30.67 -4.28
N THR A 24 9.53 -30.77 -5.60
CA THR A 24 8.57 -29.93 -6.33
C THR A 24 7.13 -30.14 -5.86
N GLU A 25 6.77 -31.34 -5.42
CA GLU A 25 5.44 -31.65 -4.90
C GLU A 25 5.22 -30.99 -3.54
N LYS A 26 6.14 -31.21 -2.61
CA LYS A 26 6.05 -30.65 -1.27
C LYS A 26 6.16 -29.12 -1.29
N LEU A 27 6.94 -28.54 -2.21
CA LEU A 27 6.99 -27.10 -2.46
C LEU A 27 5.61 -26.57 -2.87
N SER A 28 4.92 -27.25 -3.80
CA SER A 28 3.57 -26.87 -4.22
C SER A 28 2.58 -26.93 -3.06
N GLN A 29 2.67 -27.96 -2.22
CA GLN A 29 1.80 -28.10 -1.04
C GLN A 29 2.03 -27.00 -0.01
N LEU A 30 3.29 -26.68 0.29
CA LEU A 30 3.67 -25.57 1.19
C LEU A 30 3.18 -24.20 0.67
N LEU A 31 2.99 -24.05 -0.64
CA LEU A 31 2.53 -22.81 -1.26
C LEU A 31 1.01 -22.74 -1.47
N LEU A 32 0.29 -23.87 -1.50
CA LEU A 32 -1.15 -23.90 -1.76
C LEU A 32 -1.99 -23.44 -0.56
N HIS A 33 -1.61 -23.89 0.63
CA HIS A 33 -2.33 -23.61 1.87
C HIS A 33 -1.37 -23.32 3.04
N PRO A 34 -0.48 -22.31 2.91
CA PRO A 34 0.42 -21.98 4.01
C PRO A 34 -0.38 -21.48 5.22
N ALA A 35 0.01 -21.91 6.42
CA ALA A 35 -0.50 -21.28 7.64
C ALA A 35 -0.12 -19.78 7.67
N PRO A 36 -0.84 -18.90 8.38
CA PRO A 36 -0.56 -17.46 8.37
C PRO A 36 0.90 -17.09 8.70
N GLU A 37 1.54 -17.84 9.60
CA GLU A 37 2.95 -17.63 9.96
C GLU A 37 3.91 -18.11 8.88
N GLU A 38 3.61 -19.23 8.23
CA GLU A 38 4.33 -19.75 7.07
C GLU A 38 4.21 -18.77 5.89
N GLU A 39 3.02 -18.25 5.60
CA GLU A 39 2.79 -17.24 4.56
C GLU A 39 3.61 -15.97 4.82
N ARG A 40 3.64 -15.48 6.07
CA ARG A 40 4.47 -14.33 6.44
C ARG A 40 5.95 -14.59 6.17
N VAL A 41 6.46 -15.77 6.52
CA VAL A 41 7.86 -16.14 6.24
C VAL A 41 8.11 -16.32 4.75
N LEU A 42 7.20 -16.95 4.00
CA LEU A 42 7.30 -17.10 2.55
C LEU A 42 7.32 -15.75 1.83
N ARG A 43 6.48 -14.80 2.24
CA ARG A 43 6.46 -13.42 1.70
C ARG A 43 7.73 -12.66 2.05
N THR A 44 8.25 -12.85 3.27
CA THR A 44 9.53 -12.26 3.68
C THR A 44 10.70 -12.85 2.90
N TYR A 45 10.67 -14.16 2.64
CA TYR A 45 11.74 -14.90 1.98
C TYR A 45 11.77 -14.66 0.46
N PHE A 46 10.61 -14.78 -0.20
CA PHE A 46 10.49 -14.63 -1.66
C PHE A 46 10.30 -13.17 -2.11
N GLY A 47 9.68 -12.33 -1.27
CA GLY A 47 9.04 -11.06 -1.65
C GLY A 47 7.60 -11.27 -2.12
N ASP A 48 6.75 -10.25 -1.97
CA ASP A 48 5.30 -10.37 -2.20
C ASP A 48 4.93 -10.78 -3.63
N LEU A 49 5.48 -10.11 -4.63
CA LEU A 49 5.17 -10.40 -6.04
C LEU A 49 5.59 -11.82 -6.45
N ARG A 50 6.76 -12.28 -5.98
CA ARG A 50 7.24 -13.63 -6.28
C ARG A 50 6.43 -14.69 -5.55
N TYR A 51 6.11 -14.46 -4.27
CA TYR A 51 5.21 -15.34 -3.53
C TYR A 51 3.87 -15.48 -4.26
N GLN A 52 3.27 -14.37 -4.73
CA GLN A 52 2.03 -14.41 -5.52
C GLN A 52 2.18 -15.21 -6.82
N ARG A 53 3.29 -15.08 -7.54
CA ARG A 53 3.57 -15.89 -8.75
C ARG A 53 3.71 -17.38 -8.42
N LEU A 54 4.52 -17.72 -7.41
CA LEU A 54 4.74 -19.10 -6.96
C LEU A 54 3.44 -19.75 -6.47
N HIS A 55 2.66 -19.02 -5.66
CA HIS A 55 1.33 -19.44 -5.21
C HIS A 55 0.39 -19.64 -6.40
N GLY A 56 0.38 -18.71 -7.37
CA GLY A 56 -0.39 -18.84 -8.61
C GLY A 56 -0.03 -20.09 -9.43
N LEU A 57 1.26 -20.39 -9.59
CA LEU A 57 1.74 -21.60 -10.25
C LEU A 57 1.33 -22.87 -9.48
N ALA A 58 1.43 -22.86 -8.15
CA ALA A 58 1.00 -23.96 -7.30
C ALA A 58 -0.52 -24.23 -7.43
N VAL A 59 -1.35 -23.18 -7.44
CA VAL A 59 -2.80 -23.27 -7.66
C VAL A 59 -3.13 -23.83 -9.04
N ARG A 60 -2.48 -23.31 -10.10
CA ARG A 60 -2.65 -23.81 -11.48
C ARG A 60 -2.31 -25.28 -11.57
N ARG A 61 -1.21 -25.71 -10.97
CA ARG A 61 -0.80 -27.11 -10.90
C ARG A 61 -1.84 -28.00 -10.20
N SER A 62 -2.36 -27.56 -9.04
CA SER A 62 -3.41 -28.29 -8.32
C SER A 62 -4.67 -28.49 -9.18
N SER A 63 -5.06 -27.45 -9.94
CA SER A 63 -6.26 -27.49 -10.79
C SER A 63 -6.12 -28.34 -12.07
N THR A 64 -4.90 -28.51 -12.59
CA THR A 64 -4.61 -29.18 -13.87
C THR A 64 -4.35 -30.68 -13.71
N ARG A 65 -3.68 -31.10 -12.62
CA ARG A 65 -3.36 -32.51 -12.33
C ARG A 65 -4.60 -33.39 -12.11
N GLY A 66 -5.72 -32.81 -11.70
CA GLY A 66 -7.01 -33.51 -11.60
C GLY A 66 -7.65 -33.87 -12.94
N LYS A 67 -7.15 -33.33 -14.08
CA LYS A 67 -7.77 -33.49 -15.41
C LYS A 67 -6.85 -34.10 -16.48
N ARG A 68 -5.52 -34.04 -16.35
CA ARG A 68 -4.53 -34.60 -17.29
C ARG A 68 -3.35 -35.20 -16.53
N GLY A 69 -2.83 -36.35 -16.99
CA GLY A 69 -1.60 -36.95 -16.47
C GLY A 69 -0.34 -36.25 -16.99
N ASP A 70 0.80 -36.49 -16.33
CA ASP A 70 2.09 -35.87 -16.68
C ASP A 70 2.56 -36.27 -18.09
N LYS A 71 3.10 -35.32 -18.86
CA LYS A 71 3.60 -35.54 -20.23
C LYS A 71 4.91 -36.35 -20.29
N GLY A 72 5.65 -36.39 -19.18
CA GLY A 72 6.94 -37.05 -19.06
C GLY A 72 7.71 -36.59 -17.84
N ASN A 73 8.98 -36.98 -17.73
CA ASN A 73 9.83 -36.66 -16.59
C ASN A 73 10.87 -35.59 -16.94
N VAL A 74 11.11 -34.66 -16.03
CA VAL A 74 12.10 -33.59 -16.18
C VAL A 74 12.95 -33.49 -14.93
N VAL A 75 14.27 -33.41 -15.10
CA VAL A 75 15.21 -33.08 -14.03
C VAL A 75 15.68 -31.64 -14.18
N VAL A 76 15.59 -30.86 -13.11
CA VAL A 76 16.10 -29.49 -13.06
C VAL A 76 17.41 -29.45 -12.29
N ILE A 77 18.46 -28.89 -12.90
CA ILE A 77 19.81 -28.81 -12.33
C ILE A 77 20.22 -27.35 -12.13
N HIS A 78 20.64 -26.99 -10.92
CA HIS A 78 21.07 -25.63 -10.59
C HIS A 78 22.48 -25.29 -11.10
N GLY A 79 22.79 -23.99 -11.15
CA GLY A 79 24.11 -23.43 -11.42
C GLY A 79 25.01 -23.34 -10.18
N ILE A 80 26.19 -22.74 -10.33
CA ILE A 80 27.11 -22.49 -9.21
C ILE A 80 26.40 -21.70 -8.09
N MET A 81 26.67 -22.05 -6.82
CA MET A 81 26.03 -21.47 -5.64
C MET A 81 24.50 -21.68 -5.53
N GLY A 82 23.91 -22.47 -6.45
CA GLY A 82 22.47 -22.66 -6.60
C GLY A 82 21.82 -23.64 -5.62
N ALA A 83 22.64 -24.26 -4.77
CA ALA A 83 22.21 -25.17 -3.72
C ALA A 83 22.80 -24.78 -2.37
N GLU A 84 22.04 -25.09 -1.33
CA GLU A 84 22.44 -24.91 0.06
C GLU A 84 23.55 -25.89 0.44
N LEU A 85 24.53 -25.42 1.21
CA LEU A 85 25.59 -26.25 1.79
C LEU A 85 25.48 -26.26 3.31
N SER A 86 25.41 -27.45 3.89
CA SER A 86 25.30 -27.65 5.33
C SER A 86 26.46 -28.49 5.85
N ALA A 87 27.04 -28.10 6.97
CA ALA A 87 27.97 -28.93 7.73
C ALA A 87 27.21 -29.97 8.56
N PHE A 88 27.76 -31.15 8.70
CA PHE A 88 27.21 -32.21 9.54
C PHE A 88 28.24 -32.53 10.64
N ASP A 89 27.90 -32.15 11.88
CA ASP A 89 28.63 -32.45 13.12
C ASP A 89 27.79 -33.38 14.01
N GLY A 90 27.23 -34.44 13.41
CA GLY A 90 26.30 -35.38 14.05
C GLY A 90 25.02 -35.59 13.21
N GLU A 91 23.88 -35.86 13.86
CA GLU A 91 22.61 -36.10 13.15
C GLU A 91 21.93 -34.84 12.59
N ARG A 92 22.26 -33.64 13.10
CA ARG A 92 21.57 -32.39 12.71
C ARG A 92 22.39 -31.59 11.68
N PRO A 93 21.80 -31.19 10.54
CA PRO A 93 22.48 -30.35 9.56
C PRO A 93 22.67 -28.93 10.07
N ASN A 94 23.85 -28.39 9.81
CA ASN A 94 24.29 -27.09 10.26
C ASN A 94 24.56 -26.18 9.04
N ARG A 95 23.52 -25.51 8.52
CA ARG A 95 23.56 -24.72 7.26
C ARG A 95 24.62 -23.63 7.25
N ILE A 96 25.50 -23.61 6.24
CA ILE A 96 26.50 -22.56 6.02
C ILE A 96 26.07 -21.65 4.87
N TRP A 97 25.75 -22.24 3.72
CA TRP A 97 25.33 -21.51 2.53
C TRP A 97 23.82 -21.67 2.29
N MET A 98 22.99 -20.62 2.19
CA MET A 98 23.30 -19.21 2.37
C MET A 98 22.70 -18.66 3.68
N ARG A 99 23.52 -18.55 4.73
CA ARG A 99 23.15 -17.89 6.01
C ARG A 99 24.06 -16.70 6.27
N VAL A 100 23.56 -15.48 6.08
CA VAL A 100 24.36 -14.25 6.19
C VAL A 100 24.93 -14.08 7.59
N LEU A 101 24.17 -14.38 8.65
CA LEU A 101 24.72 -14.29 10.01
C LEU A 101 25.88 -15.25 10.27
N ARG A 102 25.91 -16.40 9.59
CA ARG A 102 27.03 -17.33 9.71
C ARG A 102 28.22 -16.91 8.90
N LEU A 103 28.00 -16.44 7.67
CA LEU A 103 29.05 -15.82 6.86
C LEU A 103 29.68 -14.66 7.65
N LEU A 104 28.85 -13.86 8.34
CA LEU A 104 29.30 -12.76 9.18
C LEU A 104 30.15 -13.18 10.37
N LEU A 105 29.90 -14.35 10.93
CA LEU A 105 30.68 -14.91 12.03
C LEU A 105 31.89 -15.72 11.55
N GLY A 106 32.32 -15.55 10.30
CA GLY A 106 33.46 -16.24 9.71
C GLY A 106 33.15 -17.66 9.23
N GLY A 107 31.90 -17.94 8.88
CA GLY A 107 31.45 -19.29 8.49
C GLY A 107 32.02 -19.78 7.16
N ILE A 108 32.55 -18.87 6.32
CA ILE A 108 33.02 -19.18 4.97
C ILE A 108 34.24 -20.11 4.95
N VAL A 109 35.14 -20.01 5.94
CA VAL A 109 36.33 -20.87 6.03
C VAL A 109 36.01 -22.35 6.22
N ASN A 110 34.81 -22.66 6.74
CA ASN A 110 34.34 -24.05 6.85
C ASN A 110 34.01 -24.67 5.49
N LEU A 111 33.92 -23.88 4.41
CA LEU A 111 33.71 -24.38 3.06
C LEU A 111 35.01 -24.80 2.38
N ARG A 112 36.18 -24.59 2.99
CA ARG A 112 37.48 -24.96 2.41
C ARG A 112 37.53 -26.46 2.12
N LEU A 113 37.86 -26.81 0.89
CA LEU A 113 38.15 -28.20 0.53
C LEU A 113 39.58 -28.55 0.91
N ASN A 114 39.84 -29.85 1.06
CA ASN A 114 41.18 -30.36 1.20
C ASN A 114 42.01 -29.98 -0.04
N ASP A 115 43.31 -30.15 0.07
CA ASP A 115 44.25 -29.80 -0.99
C ASP A 115 43.81 -30.32 -2.37
N ASP A 116 43.55 -31.62 -2.54
CA ASP A 116 43.17 -32.17 -3.85
C ASP A 116 41.74 -31.82 -4.30
N GLY A 117 40.94 -31.21 -3.42
CA GLY A 117 39.57 -30.77 -3.68
C GLY A 117 38.56 -31.91 -3.79
N SER A 118 38.94 -33.13 -3.39
CA SER A 118 38.06 -34.30 -3.39
C SER A 118 37.13 -34.35 -2.18
N GLY A 119 37.54 -33.76 -1.06
CA GLY A 119 36.85 -33.77 0.22
C GLY A 119 36.93 -32.43 0.96
N ASP A 120 36.28 -32.33 2.11
CA ASP A 120 36.34 -31.13 2.95
C ASP A 120 37.69 -31.08 3.71
N ALA A 121 38.20 -29.87 3.98
CA ALA A 121 39.49 -29.70 4.67
C ALA A 121 39.45 -30.19 6.13
N ASP A 122 38.29 -30.06 6.78
CA ASP A 122 38.03 -30.59 8.11
C ASP A 122 37.46 -32.01 7.99
N ALA A 123 38.27 -33.02 8.31
CA ALA A 123 37.87 -34.42 8.23
C ALA A 123 36.75 -34.82 9.22
N VAL A 124 36.48 -34.00 10.23
CA VAL A 124 35.43 -34.25 11.24
C VAL A 124 34.08 -33.70 10.77
N ARG A 125 34.08 -32.65 9.95
CA ARG A 125 32.86 -31.96 9.50
C ARG A 125 32.63 -32.17 8.01
N GLU A 126 31.69 -33.03 7.69
CA GLU A 126 31.31 -33.25 6.30
C GLU A 126 30.35 -32.16 5.81
N ILE A 127 30.64 -31.57 4.65
CA ILE A 127 29.76 -30.60 4.01
C ILE A 127 28.99 -31.26 2.87
N ARG A 128 27.66 -31.14 2.90
CA ARG A 128 26.77 -31.70 1.87
C ARG A 128 25.78 -30.67 1.34
N ALA A 129 25.38 -30.86 0.09
CA ALA A 129 24.30 -30.10 -0.52
C ALA A 129 22.93 -30.61 -0.01
N THR A 130 22.10 -29.71 0.54
CA THR A 130 20.85 -30.10 1.23
C THR A 130 19.56 -29.65 0.54
N GLY A 131 19.64 -28.80 -0.49
CA GLY A 131 18.47 -28.36 -1.24
C GLY A 131 18.84 -27.38 -2.36
N ILE A 132 17.97 -27.27 -3.35
CA ILE A 132 18.05 -26.24 -4.41
C ILE A 132 17.37 -24.96 -3.95
N LEU A 133 18.02 -23.81 -4.13
CA LEU A 133 17.50 -22.51 -3.68
C LEU A 133 16.15 -22.18 -4.36
N LYS A 134 15.04 -22.36 -3.63
CA LYS A 134 13.67 -22.10 -4.14
C LYS A 134 13.50 -20.64 -4.49
N ASN A 135 14.26 -19.78 -3.83
CA ASN A 135 14.28 -18.37 -4.14
C ASN A 135 14.64 -18.10 -5.61
N THR A 136 15.47 -18.92 -6.25
CA THR A 136 15.88 -18.73 -7.66
C THR A 136 15.14 -19.68 -8.59
N TYR A 137 14.99 -20.96 -8.19
CA TYR A 137 14.51 -22.02 -9.07
C TYR A 137 13.03 -22.37 -8.86
N GLY A 138 12.33 -21.79 -7.88
CA GLY A 138 10.94 -22.12 -7.57
C GLY A 138 9.99 -21.92 -8.74
N GLU A 139 10.14 -20.81 -9.48
CA GLU A 139 9.29 -20.51 -10.66
C GLU A 139 9.55 -21.53 -11.78
N LEU A 140 10.81 -21.91 -12.02
CA LEU A 140 11.18 -22.97 -12.98
C LEU A 140 10.57 -24.32 -12.60
N LEU A 141 10.71 -24.72 -11.34
CA LEU A 141 10.21 -26.00 -10.84
C LEU A 141 8.69 -26.09 -10.99
N LEU A 142 7.96 -25.07 -10.52
CA LEU A 142 6.50 -25.09 -10.55
C LEU A 142 5.92 -24.90 -11.95
N SER A 143 6.54 -24.06 -12.79
CA SER A 143 6.10 -23.86 -14.18
C SER A 143 6.22 -25.13 -15.02
N LEU A 144 7.34 -25.86 -14.90
CA LEU A 144 7.48 -27.17 -15.54
C LEU A 144 6.52 -28.18 -14.93
N ALA A 145 6.28 -28.13 -13.62
CA ALA A 145 5.44 -29.09 -12.92
C ALA A 145 3.94 -28.92 -13.19
N GLU A 146 3.53 -27.90 -13.97
CA GLU A 146 2.17 -27.81 -14.51
C GLU A 146 1.85 -28.98 -15.44
N ASN A 147 2.84 -29.44 -16.23
CA ASN A 147 2.64 -30.47 -17.26
C ASN A 147 3.60 -31.66 -17.17
N TRP A 148 4.63 -31.60 -16.32
CA TRP A 148 5.70 -32.60 -16.24
C TRP A 148 5.92 -33.10 -14.82
N ASN A 149 6.42 -34.33 -14.69
CA ASN A 149 6.94 -34.86 -13.42
C ASN A 149 8.36 -34.31 -13.18
N VAL A 150 8.46 -33.25 -12.37
CA VAL A 150 9.72 -32.49 -12.18
C VAL A 150 10.45 -32.91 -10.91
N LYS A 151 11.70 -33.34 -11.04
CA LYS A 151 12.61 -33.61 -9.91
C LYS A 151 13.77 -32.60 -9.87
N PRO A 152 13.94 -31.84 -8.77
CA PRO A 152 15.11 -30.99 -8.59
C PRO A 152 16.33 -31.85 -8.22
N PHE A 153 17.43 -31.66 -8.93
CA PHE A 153 18.73 -32.25 -8.61
C PHE A 153 19.69 -31.17 -8.10
N TRP A 154 20.21 -31.37 -6.89
CA TRP A 154 21.21 -30.52 -6.28
C TRP A 154 22.50 -31.26 -5.95
N PHE A 155 23.62 -30.55 -6.04
CA PHE A 155 24.97 -31.08 -5.86
C PHE A 155 25.89 -30.06 -5.20
N ASP A 156 27.00 -30.55 -4.66
CA ASP A 156 28.05 -29.70 -4.09
C ASP A 156 28.86 -29.03 -5.21
N TRP A 157 28.55 -27.76 -5.46
CA TRP A 157 29.11 -26.96 -6.56
C TRP A 157 30.59 -26.58 -6.37
N ARG A 158 31.19 -26.87 -5.20
CA ARG A 158 32.61 -26.64 -4.93
C ARG A 158 33.50 -27.73 -5.53
N LYS A 159 32.97 -28.95 -5.60
CA LYS A 159 33.70 -30.18 -5.97
C LYS A 159 33.69 -30.40 -7.49
N ASP A 160 34.43 -31.39 -7.94
CA ASP A 160 34.55 -31.76 -9.35
C ASP A 160 33.19 -32.08 -10.00
N ILE A 161 32.90 -31.47 -11.15
CA ILE A 161 31.64 -31.62 -11.90
C ILE A 161 31.39 -33.10 -12.29
N ARG A 162 32.44 -33.90 -12.46
CA ARG A 162 32.34 -35.34 -12.75
C ARG A 162 31.70 -36.13 -11.61
N THR A 163 31.90 -35.69 -10.37
CA THR A 163 31.26 -36.32 -9.20
C THR A 163 29.76 -36.04 -9.20
N ALA A 164 29.36 -34.80 -9.49
CA ALA A 164 27.95 -34.41 -9.60
C ALA A 164 27.22 -35.16 -10.72
N ALA A 165 27.89 -35.40 -11.85
CA ALA A 165 27.34 -36.18 -12.96
C ALA A 165 27.09 -37.65 -12.60
N GLY A 166 27.99 -38.27 -11.81
CA GLY A 166 27.77 -39.63 -11.29
C GLY A 166 26.61 -39.70 -10.30
N GLN A 167 26.48 -38.70 -9.42
CA GLN A 167 25.34 -38.58 -8.51
C GLN A 167 24.01 -38.40 -9.26
N LEU A 168 24.03 -37.66 -10.38
CA LEU A 168 22.87 -37.48 -11.24
C LEU A 168 22.39 -38.81 -11.84
N ASP A 169 23.29 -39.66 -12.32
CA ASP A 169 22.93 -40.99 -12.87
C ASP A 169 22.23 -41.87 -11.83
N VAL A 170 22.78 -41.90 -10.61
CA VAL A 170 22.17 -42.63 -9.48
C VAL A 170 20.77 -42.08 -9.19
N LYS A 171 20.61 -40.76 -9.08
CA LYS A 171 19.31 -40.14 -8.80
C LYS A 171 18.27 -40.33 -9.89
N ILE A 172 18.64 -40.26 -11.16
CA ILE A 172 17.70 -40.54 -12.26
C ILE A 172 17.20 -41.98 -12.18
N SER A 173 18.08 -42.92 -11.83
CA SER A 173 17.74 -44.34 -11.66
C SER A 173 16.81 -44.56 -10.47
N GLU A 174 17.09 -43.93 -9.33
CA GLU A 174 16.21 -43.95 -8.15
C GLU A 174 14.81 -43.35 -8.44
N TRP A 175 14.73 -42.24 -9.16
CA TRP A 175 13.47 -41.52 -9.36
C TRP A 175 12.59 -42.11 -10.46
N PHE A 176 13.19 -42.57 -11.56
CA PHE A 176 12.45 -42.91 -12.77
C PHE A 176 12.77 -44.31 -13.32
N GLY A 177 13.79 -44.98 -12.81
CA GLY A 177 14.30 -46.24 -13.36
C GLY A 177 15.15 -46.06 -14.62
N ASP A 178 15.58 -47.18 -15.20
CA ASP A 178 16.72 -47.17 -16.14
C ASP A 178 16.41 -46.85 -17.60
N ARG A 179 15.15 -46.98 -17.99
CA ARG A 179 14.72 -46.91 -19.40
C ARG A 179 13.65 -45.87 -19.67
N THR A 180 13.35 -45.04 -18.68
CA THR A 180 12.24 -44.10 -18.74
C THR A 180 12.68 -42.81 -19.43
N PRO A 181 11.83 -42.22 -20.29
CA PRO A 181 12.12 -40.93 -20.87
C PRO A 181 12.26 -39.83 -19.82
N VAL A 182 13.41 -39.14 -19.82
CA VAL A 182 13.74 -38.08 -18.86
C VAL A 182 14.46 -36.96 -19.60
N HIS A 183 13.88 -35.75 -19.55
CA HIS A 183 14.51 -34.53 -20.04
C HIS A 183 15.29 -33.84 -18.93
N ILE A 184 16.24 -32.98 -19.29
CA ILE A 184 17.07 -32.20 -18.37
C ILE A 184 16.94 -30.72 -18.72
N VAL A 185 16.62 -29.88 -17.74
CA VAL A 185 16.72 -28.43 -17.82
C VAL A 185 17.79 -27.99 -16.84
N ALA A 186 18.84 -27.35 -17.34
CA ALA A 186 20.03 -27.09 -16.55
C ALA A 186 20.48 -25.64 -16.70
N HIS A 187 20.72 -24.98 -15.56
CA HIS A 187 21.14 -23.58 -15.51
C HIS A 187 22.65 -23.47 -15.25
N SER A 188 23.34 -22.61 -16.00
CA SER A 188 24.74 -22.26 -15.77
C SER A 188 25.63 -23.53 -15.66
N MET A 189 26.42 -23.68 -14.58
CA MET A 189 27.22 -24.87 -14.26
C MET A 189 26.44 -26.20 -14.36
N GLY A 190 25.15 -26.20 -14.07
CA GLY A 190 24.31 -27.39 -14.18
C GLY A 190 24.29 -27.97 -15.60
N GLY A 191 24.43 -27.14 -16.64
CA GLY A 191 24.53 -27.63 -18.01
C GLY A 191 25.84 -28.37 -18.29
N LEU A 192 26.92 -27.99 -17.60
CA LEU A 192 28.17 -28.75 -17.64
C LEU A 192 28.02 -30.09 -16.91
N VAL A 193 27.29 -30.14 -15.79
CA VAL A 193 26.92 -31.41 -15.11
C VAL A 193 26.16 -32.31 -16.07
N ALA A 194 25.13 -31.77 -16.76
CA ALA A 194 24.33 -32.53 -17.71
C ALA A 194 25.15 -33.06 -18.90
N ARG A 195 26.02 -32.23 -19.49
CA ARG A 195 26.91 -32.68 -20.58
C ARG A 195 27.94 -33.70 -20.10
N THR A 196 28.44 -33.55 -18.88
CA THR A 196 29.37 -34.49 -18.24
C THR A 196 28.70 -35.85 -18.03
N PHE A 197 27.44 -35.85 -17.57
CA PHE A 197 26.60 -37.04 -17.48
C PHE A 197 26.43 -37.72 -18.85
N ILE A 198 26.15 -36.94 -19.91
CA ILE A 198 26.02 -37.47 -21.28
C ILE A 198 27.33 -38.12 -21.75
N LYS A 199 28.48 -37.55 -21.40
CA LYS A 199 29.80 -38.07 -21.75
C LYS A 199 30.18 -39.33 -20.96
N GLN A 200 29.91 -39.35 -19.65
CA GLN A 200 30.20 -40.50 -18.77
C GLN A 200 29.26 -41.67 -19.01
N TYR A 201 27.98 -41.39 -19.28
CA TYR A 201 26.91 -42.38 -19.37
C TYR A 201 26.19 -42.31 -20.73
N PRO A 202 26.90 -42.51 -21.87
CA PRO A 202 26.30 -42.35 -23.20
C PRO A 202 25.21 -43.38 -23.49
N LYS A 203 25.34 -44.61 -22.96
CA LYS A 203 24.31 -45.64 -23.04
C LYS A 203 23.04 -45.22 -22.30
N ARG A 204 23.19 -44.60 -21.13
CA ARG A 204 22.08 -44.06 -20.33
C ARG A 204 21.39 -42.94 -21.08
N TRP A 205 22.13 -41.95 -21.58
CA TRP A 205 21.58 -40.85 -22.36
C TRP A 205 20.81 -41.31 -23.62
N LYS A 206 21.31 -42.35 -24.29
CA LYS A 206 20.61 -42.97 -25.42
C LYS A 206 19.32 -43.67 -24.98
N ALA A 207 19.34 -44.39 -23.86
CA ALA A 207 18.17 -45.09 -23.31
C ALA A 207 17.09 -44.12 -22.81
N MET A 208 17.48 -43.00 -22.18
CA MET A 208 16.57 -41.97 -21.69
C MET A 208 15.82 -41.24 -22.80
N ARG A 209 16.31 -41.22 -24.05
CA ARG A 209 15.64 -40.58 -25.21
C ARG A 209 15.14 -39.13 -24.99
N GLY A 210 15.60 -38.44 -23.94
CA GLY A 210 15.15 -37.10 -23.57
C GLY A 210 15.98 -36.00 -24.22
N ARG A 211 15.66 -34.76 -23.86
CA ARG A 211 16.30 -33.53 -24.37
C ARG A 211 16.99 -32.77 -23.23
N LEU A 212 18.04 -32.02 -23.58
CA LEU A 212 18.76 -31.15 -22.68
C LEU A 212 18.53 -29.68 -23.11
N VAL A 213 17.91 -28.88 -22.24
CA VAL A 213 17.82 -27.43 -22.39
C VAL A 213 18.80 -26.76 -21.43
N MET A 214 19.77 -26.04 -21.98
CA MET A 214 20.80 -25.32 -21.25
C MET A 214 20.44 -23.84 -21.16
N LEU A 215 20.36 -23.30 -19.95
CA LEU A 215 20.12 -21.88 -19.68
C LEU A 215 21.45 -21.23 -19.32
N GLY A 216 22.03 -20.43 -20.22
CA GLY A 216 23.25 -19.66 -19.93
C GLY A 216 24.49 -20.51 -19.59
N THR A 217 24.54 -21.80 -19.94
CA THR A 217 25.68 -22.67 -19.64
C THR A 217 27.02 -22.16 -20.22
N PRO A 218 28.08 -22.03 -19.39
CA PRO A 218 29.43 -21.68 -19.84
C PRO A 218 30.11 -22.89 -20.49
N ASN A 219 29.65 -23.28 -21.68
CA ASN A 219 30.07 -24.52 -22.35
C ASN A 219 31.59 -24.61 -22.60
N HIS A 220 32.24 -23.47 -22.78
CA HIS A 220 33.69 -23.30 -22.93
C HIS A 220 34.28 -22.36 -21.87
N GLY A 221 33.59 -22.19 -20.73
CA GLY A 221 34.03 -21.38 -19.60
C GLY A 221 33.55 -19.93 -19.61
N SER A 222 34.07 -19.14 -18.68
CA SER A 222 33.73 -17.73 -18.46
C SER A 222 34.91 -16.94 -17.87
N PHE A 223 35.08 -15.70 -18.32
CA PHE A 223 36.06 -14.74 -17.78
C PHE A 223 35.71 -14.21 -16.39
N ASP A 224 34.54 -14.58 -15.88
CA ASP A 224 34.16 -14.29 -14.51
C ASP A 224 34.99 -15.09 -13.51
N ILE A 225 35.45 -16.30 -13.87
CA ILE A 225 36.25 -17.15 -12.98
C ILE A 225 37.63 -16.56 -12.68
N PRO A 226 38.39 -16.04 -13.66
CA PRO A 226 39.59 -15.26 -13.35
C PRO A 226 39.35 -14.05 -12.45
N ALA A 227 38.24 -13.34 -12.61
CA ALA A 227 37.88 -12.23 -11.74
C ALA A 227 37.56 -12.70 -10.31
N VAL A 228 36.90 -13.85 -10.16
CA VAL A 228 36.63 -14.48 -8.85
C VAL A 228 37.93 -14.92 -8.17
N LEU A 229 38.83 -15.61 -8.88
CA LEU A 229 40.10 -16.09 -8.33
C LEU A 229 41.01 -14.97 -7.84
N THR A 230 40.89 -13.77 -8.42
CA THR A 230 41.70 -12.59 -8.06
C THR A 230 41.03 -11.65 -7.06
N GLY A 231 39.75 -11.88 -6.71
CA GLY A 231 38.95 -10.97 -5.90
C GLY A 231 38.53 -9.69 -6.65
N ALA A 232 38.72 -9.63 -7.97
CA ALA A 232 38.21 -8.54 -8.80
C ALA A 232 36.69 -8.61 -8.97
N ASP A 233 36.10 -9.80 -8.87
CA ASP A 233 34.66 -10.00 -8.96
C ASP A 233 33.92 -9.37 -7.77
N LYS A 234 32.78 -8.76 -8.09
CA LYS A 234 31.93 -8.04 -7.15
C LYS A 234 31.31 -8.92 -6.06
N THR A 235 31.01 -10.19 -6.36
CA THR A 235 30.44 -11.10 -5.36
C THR A 235 31.50 -11.42 -4.30
N VAL A 236 32.76 -11.57 -4.69
CA VAL A 236 33.86 -11.81 -3.74
C VAL A 236 34.06 -10.60 -2.81
N ARG A 237 33.99 -9.37 -3.34
CA ARG A 237 34.03 -8.15 -2.52
C ARG A 237 32.88 -8.05 -1.51
N LYS A 238 31.66 -8.40 -1.93
CA LYS A 238 30.49 -8.43 -1.04
C LYS A 238 30.61 -9.53 0.02
N LEU A 239 31.21 -10.68 -0.31
CA LEU A 239 31.48 -11.75 0.66
C LEU A 239 32.51 -11.31 1.72
N GLU A 240 33.57 -10.63 1.31
CA GLU A 240 34.56 -10.03 2.22
C GLU A 240 33.88 -9.04 3.18
N LEU A 241 33.06 -8.11 2.67
CA LEU A 241 32.32 -7.16 3.52
C LEU A 241 31.40 -7.84 4.54
N CYS A 242 30.88 -9.03 4.23
CA CYS A 242 30.07 -9.79 5.16
C CYS A 242 30.89 -10.44 6.26
N ASP A 243 32.13 -10.89 6.01
CA ASP A 243 32.97 -11.59 6.99
C ASP A 243 33.75 -10.62 7.89
N ILE A 244 33.40 -10.53 9.17
CA ILE A 244 34.10 -9.62 10.11
C ILE A 244 35.38 -10.24 10.69
N LYS A 245 35.62 -11.53 10.46
CA LYS A 245 36.72 -12.28 11.06
C LYS A 245 37.89 -12.47 10.12
N HIS A 246 37.62 -12.60 8.83
CA HIS A 246 38.62 -12.94 7.83
C HIS A 246 38.76 -11.83 6.78
N ASP A 247 39.98 -11.61 6.33
CA ASP A 247 40.25 -10.67 5.25
C ASP A 247 40.06 -11.29 3.86
N LEU A 248 40.17 -10.45 2.81
CA LEU A 248 40.03 -10.90 1.43
C LEU A 248 41.02 -12.02 1.07
N GLY A 249 42.23 -12.03 1.62
CA GLY A 249 43.22 -13.07 1.36
C GLY A 249 42.76 -14.43 1.87
N GLU A 250 42.28 -14.48 3.11
CA GLU A 250 41.75 -15.69 3.73
C GLU A 250 40.48 -16.19 3.02
N VAL A 251 39.59 -15.30 2.57
CA VAL A 251 38.43 -15.67 1.74
C VAL A 251 38.87 -16.26 0.39
N LEU A 252 39.90 -15.68 -0.24
CA LEU A 252 40.44 -16.19 -1.50
C LEU A 252 41.07 -17.58 -1.33
N GLU A 253 41.77 -17.87 -0.21
CA GLU A 253 42.28 -19.22 0.05
C GLU A 253 41.18 -20.29 0.04
N VAL A 254 40.00 -19.96 0.57
CA VAL A 254 38.83 -20.86 0.54
C VAL A 254 38.37 -21.05 -0.90
N LEU A 255 38.18 -19.96 -1.66
CA LEU A 255 37.71 -20.03 -3.05
C LEU A 255 38.71 -20.76 -3.96
N HIS A 256 40.01 -20.66 -3.70
CA HIS A 256 41.07 -21.35 -4.45
C HIS A 256 41.03 -22.87 -4.27
N SER A 257 40.34 -23.39 -3.23
CA SER A 257 40.12 -24.82 -3.05
C SER A 257 38.98 -25.39 -3.92
N PHE A 258 38.13 -24.55 -4.53
CA PHE A 258 36.93 -25.01 -5.24
C PHE A 258 37.23 -25.48 -6.67
N VAL A 259 37.49 -26.78 -6.82
CA VAL A 259 37.79 -27.44 -8.12
C VAL A 259 36.74 -27.16 -9.19
N GLY A 260 35.45 -27.14 -8.82
CA GLY A 260 34.35 -26.89 -9.75
C GLY A 260 34.43 -25.51 -10.43
N SER A 261 34.97 -24.49 -9.74
CA SER A 261 35.17 -23.16 -10.31
C SER A 261 36.21 -23.17 -11.43
N TYR A 262 37.33 -23.87 -11.23
CA TYR A 262 38.38 -23.98 -12.25
C TYR A 262 37.90 -24.64 -13.53
N GLN A 263 37.01 -25.64 -13.43
CA GLN A 263 36.41 -26.32 -14.60
C GLN A 263 35.50 -25.42 -15.44
N MET A 264 35.28 -24.17 -15.03
CA MET A 264 34.61 -23.12 -15.79
C MET A 264 35.54 -21.99 -16.24
N LEU A 265 36.86 -22.14 -16.10
CA LEU A 265 37.84 -21.23 -16.72
C LEU A 265 37.63 -21.17 -18.23
N PRO A 266 37.89 -20.03 -18.88
CA PRO A 266 37.69 -19.90 -20.32
C PRO A 266 38.68 -20.82 -21.07
N SER A 267 38.15 -21.58 -22.03
CA SER A 267 38.91 -22.65 -22.68
C SER A 267 39.97 -22.10 -23.64
N PRO A 268 41.25 -22.49 -23.48
CA PRO A 268 42.33 -21.98 -24.33
C PRO A 268 42.28 -22.56 -25.74
N ARG A 269 41.42 -23.55 -25.97
CA ARG A 269 41.15 -24.13 -27.27
C ARG A 269 40.27 -23.24 -28.13
N GLU A 270 39.27 -22.60 -27.52
CA GLU A 270 38.41 -21.64 -28.21
C GLU A 270 39.12 -20.28 -28.37
N MET A 271 39.97 -19.92 -27.40
CA MET A 271 40.72 -18.67 -27.38
C MET A 271 42.20 -18.93 -27.04
N GLY A 272 43.08 -18.96 -28.03
CA GLY A 272 44.49 -19.33 -27.80
C GLY A 272 45.29 -18.35 -26.94
N ASN A 273 44.90 -17.07 -26.94
CA ASN A 273 45.57 -15.99 -26.21
C ASN A 273 45.48 -16.12 -24.68
N ILE A 274 44.52 -16.89 -24.17
CA ILE A 274 44.28 -17.05 -22.73
C ILE A 274 44.92 -18.29 -22.12
N ALA A 275 45.74 -19.03 -22.87
CA ALA A 275 46.43 -20.24 -22.39
C ALA A 275 47.24 -20.03 -21.10
N ARG A 276 47.74 -18.80 -20.87
CA ARG A 276 48.48 -18.41 -19.67
C ARG A 276 47.65 -18.53 -18.37
N LEU A 277 46.32 -18.50 -18.43
CA LEU A 277 45.46 -18.70 -17.25
C LEU A 277 45.63 -20.08 -16.60
N TYR A 278 46.14 -21.07 -17.34
CA TYR A 278 46.37 -22.43 -16.87
C TYR A 278 47.78 -22.67 -16.33
N ASP A 279 48.55 -21.61 -16.11
CA ASP A 279 49.88 -21.65 -15.51
C ASP A 279 49.86 -20.93 -14.15
N ALA A 280 50.23 -21.65 -13.09
CA ALA A 280 50.32 -21.12 -11.73
C ALA A 280 51.26 -19.91 -11.62
N GLU A 281 52.32 -19.83 -12.46
CA GLU A 281 53.24 -18.70 -12.48
C GLU A 281 52.54 -17.39 -12.90
N THR A 282 51.53 -17.46 -13.76
CA THR A 282 50.71 -16.30 -14.15
C THR A 282 50.02 -15.67 -12.94
N TRP A 283 49.53 -16.50 -12.02
CA TRP A 283 48.85 -16.04 -10.80
C TRP A 283 49.83 -15.56 -9.73
N GLY A 284 51.00 -16.21 -9.62
CA GLY A 284 52.07 -15.79 -8.72
C GLY A 284 52.79 -14.50 -9.13
N SER A 285 52.73 -14.11 -10.40
CA SER A 285 53.39 -12.92 -10.96
C SER A 285 52.49 -11.67 -11.02
N LEU A 286 51.27 -11.75 -10.49
CA LEU A 286 50.34 -10.62 -10.37
C LEU A 286 50.87 -9.54 -9.40
N ARG A 287 50.33 -8.32 -9.51
CA ARG A 287 50.61 -7.22 -8.55
C ARG A 287 50.39 -7.65 -7.10
N LYS A 288 49.36 -8.45 -6.86
CA LYS A 288 49.12 -9.16 -5.62
C LYS A 288 49.30 -10.66 -5.90
N PRO A 289 50.44 -11.27 -5.56
CA PRO A 289 50.70 -12.69 -5.82
C PRO A 289 49.63 -13.57 -5.19
N LEU A 290 49.13 -14.56 -5.94
CA LEU A 290 48.14 -15.53 -5.48
C LEU A 290 48.71 -16.94 -5.57
N SER A 291 48.36 -17.79 -4.60
CA SER A 291 48.77 -19.19 -4.56
C SER A 291 47.71 -20.09 -5.18
N VAL A 292 47.65 -20.11 -6.52
CA VAL A 292 46.71 -20.96 -7.26
C VAL A 292 47.33 -22.34 -7.54
N PRO A 293 46.73 -23.46 -7.08
CA PRO A 293 47.33 -24.78 -7.27
C PRO A 293 47.31 -25.23 -8.74
N GLN A 294 48.49 -25.53 -9.31
CA GLN A 294 48.63 -26.01 -10.70
C GLN A 294 47.75 -27.23 -11.01
N ARG A 295 47.61 -28.15 -10.05
CA ARG A 295 46.76 -29.34 -10.23
C ARG A 295 45.30 -29.03 -10.56
N HIS A 296 44.74 -27.93 -10.05
CA HIS A 296 43.34 -27.56 -10.32
C HIS A 296 43.21 -26.96 -11.72
N LEU A 297 44.23 -26.22 -12.17
CA LEU A 297 44.33 -25.73 -13.54
C LEU A 297 44.47 -26.91 -14.52
N ASP A 298 45.34 -27.88 -14.22
CA ASP A 298 45.51 -29.09 -15.04
C ASP A 298 44.21 -29.90 -15.12
N ASN A 299 43.51 -30.08 -13.99
CA ASN A 299 42.21 -30.73 -13.93
C ASN A 299 41.20 -30.02 -14.84
N ALA A 300 41.11 -28.69 -14.76
CA ALA A 300 40.21 -27.90 -15.58
C ALA A 300 40.51 -28.02 -17.08
N LYS A 301 41.80 -27.97 -17.45
CA LYS A 301 42.22 -28.13 -18.85
C LYS A 301 41.82 -29.50 -19.39
N GLN A 302 42.12 -30.56 -18.63
CA GLN A 302 41.73 -31.93 -18.97
C GLN A 302 40.21 -32.08 -19.06
N PHE A 303 39.45 -31.43 -18.19
CA PHE A 303 37.99 -31.45 -18.21
C PHE A 303 37.42 -30.85 -19.50
N HIS A 304 37.89 -29.67 -19.94
CA HIS A 304 37.48 -29.10 -21.23
C HIS A 304 37.82 -30.00 -22.40
N GLU A 305 39.04 -30.54 -22.43
CA GLU A 305 39.50 -31.44 -23.49
C GLU A 305 38.67 -32.73 -23.54
N TRP A 306 38.28 -33.27 -22.39
CA TRP A 306 37.48 -34.49 -22.31
C TRP A 306 35.99 -34.26 -22.67
N LEU A 307 35.41 -33.12 -22.27
CA LEU A 307 34.00 -32.80 -22.47
C LEU A 307 33.67 -32.33 -23.91
N ARG A 308 34.69 -31.93 -24.70
CA ARG A 308 34.54 -31.29 -26.01
C ARG A 308 33.55 -31.96 -26.98
N ASP A 309 33.52 -33.30 -27.02
CA ASP A 309 32.70 -34.05 -27.98
C ASP A 309 31.33 -34.48 -27.40
N ALA A 310 31.00 -34.02 -26.18
CA ALA A 310 29.70 -34.26 -25.55
C ALA A 310 28.64 -33.31 -26.12
N ILE A 311 28.32 -33.48 -27.41
CA ILE A 311 27.38 -32.65 -28.17
C ILE A 311 26.40 -33.58 -28.90
N ASP A 312 25.10 -33.37 -28.68
CA ASP A 312 24.00 -34.04 -29.36
C ASP A 312 23.06 -33.00 -29.97
N PRO A 313 23.35 -32.51 -31.19
CA PRO A 313 22.61 -31.41 -31.82
C PRO A 313 21.10 -31.62 -31.94
N ALA A 314 20.67 -32.88 -32.07
CA ALA A 314 19.26 -33.22 -32.25
C ALA A 314 18.45 -33.13 -30.94
N ARG A 315 19.13 -33.20 -29.78
CA ARG A 315 18.50 -33.28 -28.46
C ARG A 315 18.97 -32.22 -27.47
N MET A 316 19.95 -31.41 -27.84
CA MET A 316 20.43 -30.29 -27.05
C MET A 316 19.89 -28.96 -27.58
N THR A 317 19.61 -28.04 -26.67
CA THR A 317 19.25 -26.65 -26.98
C THR A 317 19.94 -25.72 -26.00
N TYR A 318 20.37 -24.56 -26.50
CA TYR A 318 20.98 -23.51 -25.69
C TYR A 318 20.11 -22.26 -25.71
N ILE A 319 19.85 -21.67 -24.54
CA ILE A 319 19.21 -20.37 -24.38
C ILE A 319 20.27 -19.40 -23.87
N ALA A 320 20.57 -18.39 -24.69
CA ALA A 320 21.58 -17.38 -24.45
C ALA A 320 20.92 -16.04 -24.07
N GLY A 321 21.25 -15.53 -22.87
CA GLY A 321 20.97 -14.15 -22.52
C GLY A 321 21.86 -13.19 -23.34
N TYR A 322 21.38 -11.99 -23.65
CA TYR A 322 22.17 -10.96 -24.34
C TYR A 322 21.91 -9.57 -23.75
N ASN A 323 22.64 -8.56 -24.24
CA ASN A 323 22.52 -7.15 -23.85
C ASN A 323 22.94 -6.86 -22.40
N ARG A 324 23.91 -7.63 -21.90
CA ARG A 324 24.50 -7.47 -20.57
C ARG A 324 26.01 -7.31 -20.70
N PRO A 325 26.63 -6.33 -19.99
CA PRO A 325 28.08 -6.17 -20.01
C PRO A 325 28.74 -7.45 -19.48
N THR A 326 29.48 -8.14 -20.34
CA THR A 326 30.02 -9.46 -20.07
C THR A 326 31.52 -9.47 -20.36
N LEU A 327 32.32 -9.98 -19.42
CA LEU A 327 33.75 -10.14 -19.63
C LEU A 327 34.01 -11.16 -20.75
N CYS A 328 34.85 -10.80 -21.72
CA CYS A 328 35.00 -11.59 -22.95
C CYS A 328 36.44 -11.82 -23.41
N ASP A 329 37.42 -11.07 -22.89
CA ASP A 329 38.85 -11.33 -23.13
C ASP A 329 39.72 -10.66 -22.06
N ILE A 330 41.05 -10.87 -22.10
CA ILE A 330 42.05 -10.19 -21.27
C ILE A 330 42.93 -9.30 -22.16
N ARG A 331 43.09 -8.03 -21.77
CA ARG A 331 43.94 -7.07 -22.48
C ARG A 331 45.41 -7.44 -22.29
N GLU A 332 46.15 -7.61 -23.38
CA GLU A 332 47.56 -8.08 -23.36
C GLU A 332 48.50 -7.21 -22.51
N ARG A 333 48.21 -5.91 -22.33
CA ARG A 333 49.04 -5.02 -21.49
C ARG A 333 48.73 -5.14 -19.99
N ASN A 334 47.65 -5.81 -19.61
CA ASN A 334 47.08 -5.80 -18.26
C ASN A 334 47.13 -7.17 -17.56
N TRP A 335 47.87 -8.15 -18.08
CA TRP A 335 48.04 -9.48 -17.46
C TRP A 335 48.53 -9.45 -16.00
N LYS A 336 49.27 -8.43 -15.59
CA LYS A 336 49.72 -8.27 -14.19
C LYS A 336 48.67 -7.65 -13.26
N SER A 337 47.52 -7.24 -13.79
CA SER A 337 46.48 -6.49 -13.09
C SER A 337 45.12 -7.18 -13.16
N LEU A 338 45.11 -8.52 -13.19
CA LEU A 338 43.88 -9.32 -13.20
C LEU A 338 43.01 -9.11 -11.94
N ASP A 339 43.57 -8.53 -10.88
CA ASP A 339 42.86 -8.05 -9.68
C ASP A 339 41.99 -6.79 -9.93
N SER A 340 41.94 -6.30 -11.17
CA SER A 340 41.06 -5.21 -11.62
C SER A 340 40.24 -5.60 -12.85
N LEU A 341 38.97 -5.17 -12.87
CA LEU A 341 38.08 -5.33 -14.03
C LEU A 341 38.57 -4.58 -15.28
N ASP A 342 39.47 -3.60 -15.12
CA ASP A 342 40.11 -2.90 -16.24
C ASP A 342 41.08 -3.79 -17.05
N ALA A 343 41.47 -4.95 -16.51
CA ALA A 343 42.28 -5.92 -17.22
C ALA A 343 41.49 -6.70 -18.29
N PHE A 344 40.16 -6.74 -18.17
CA PHE A 344 39.30 -7.54 -19.05
C PHE A 344 38.68 -6.68 -20.15
N GLU A 345 38.41 -7.26 -21.31
CA GLU A 345 37.54 -6.69 -22.35
C GLU A 345 36.08 -7.04 -22.09
N VAL A 346 35.15 -6.17 -22.54
CA VAL A 346 33.72 -6.28 -22.22
C VAL A 346 32.89 -6.25 -23.50
N THR A 347 31.92 -7.15 -23.62
CA THR A 347 30.94 -7.22 -24.71
C THR A 347 29.51 -7.13 -24.20
N LEU A 348 28.56 -6.81 -25.09
CA LEU A 348 27.12 -6.95 -24.84
C LEU A 348 26.55 -8.27 -25.37
N ASP A 349 27.36 -9.04 -26.10
CA ASP A 349 27.01 -10.38 -26.62
C ASP A 349 27.22 -11.42 -25.51
N GLY A 350 26.41 -11.29 -24.47
CA GLY A 350 26.47 -12.15 -23.29
C GLY A 350 25.39 -11.77 -22.28
N ASP A 351 25.26 -12.63 -21.27
CA ASP A 351 24.23 -12.54 -20.23
C ASP A 351 24.74 -11.91 -18.92
N GLY A 352 25.94 -11.31 -18.95
CA GLY A 352 26.61 -10.67 -17.82
C GLY A 352 27.67 -11.56 -17.17
N ARG A 353 27.69 -12.85 -17.49
CA ARG A 353 28.67 -13.82 -16.99
C ARG A 353 29.29 -14.64 -18.13
N VAL A 354 28.47 -15.13 -19.05
CA VAL A 354 28.89 -16.01 -20.13
C VAL A 354 28.83 -15.26 -21.46
N PRO A 355 29.99 -14.94 -22.07
CA PRO A 355 29.99 -14.37 -23.41
C PRO A 355 29.52 -15.42 -24.40
N HIS A 356 28.76 -15.01 -25.42
CA HIS A 356 28.24 -15.90 -26.45
C HIS A 356 29.32 -16.75 -27.12
N ALA A 357 30.53 -16.21 -27.27
CA ALA A 357 31.69 -16.91 -27.80
C ALA A 357 32.05 -18.17 -27.00
N LEU A 358 31.85 -18.16 -25.68
CA LEU A 358 32.15 -19.30 -24.81
C LEU A 358 30.89 -20.11 -24.43
N GLY A 359 29.70 -19.56 -24.65
CA GLY A 359 28.42 -20.24 -24.38
C GLY A 359 27.93 -21.14 -25.51
N LYS A 360 28.15 -20.76 -26.77
CA LYS A 360 27.59 -21.46 -27.94
C LYS A 360 28.32 -22.78 -28.22
N LEU A 361 27.56 -23.83 -28.54
CA LEU A 361 28.09 -25.11 -29.02
C LEU A 361 27.88 -25.26 -30.52
N LYS A 362 28.89 -25.78 -31.22
CA LYS A 362 28.80 -26.02 -32.67
C LYS A 362 27.66 -27.00 -32.99
N GLY A 363 26.74 -26.56 -33.85
CA GLY A 363 25.61 -27.37 -34.34
C GLY A 363 24.41 -27.43 -33.38
N VAL A 364 24.51 -26.93 -32.15
CA VAL A 364 23.38 -26.88 -31.21
C VAL A 364 22.57 -25.61 -31.45
N THR A 365 21.24 -25.75 -31.59
CA THR A 365 20.34 -24.61 -31.76
C THR A 365 20.42 -23.67 -30.56
N THR A 366 20.64 -22.38 -30.86
CA THR A 366 20.70 -21.31 -29.86
C THR A 366 19.50 -20.39 -29.99
N TYR A 367 18.81 -20.16 -28.88
CA TYR A 367 17.73 -19.19 -28.75
C TYR A 367 18.21 -17.99 -27.93
N TYR A 368 17.74 -16.78 -28.25
CA TYR A 368 18.16 -15.56 -27.60
C TYR A 368 17.04 -14.92 -26.79
N VAL A 369 17.40 -14.39 -25.62
CA VAL A 369 16.49 -13.63 -24.74
C VAL A 369 17.24 -12.44 -24.12
N ASP A 370 16.62 -11.25 -24.05
CA ASP A 370 17.25 -10.08 -23.41
C ASP A 370 17.11 -10.25 -21.89
N GLU A 371 18.06 -10.94 -21.27
CA GLU A 371 18.00 -11.27 -19.85
C GLU A 371 19.39 -11.39 -19.21
N LEU A 372 19.46 -11.13 -17.91
CA LEU A 372 20.64 -11.38 -17.09
C LEU A 372 20.78 -12.88 -16.75
N HIS A 373 22.02 -13.37 -16.66
CA HIS A 373 22.37 -14.76 -16.38
C HIS A 373 21.53 -15.39 -15.26
N GLY A 374 21.54 -14.79 -14.07
CA GLY A 374 20.85 -15.31 -12.88
C GLY A 374 19.32 -15.26 -12.92
N ASP A 375 18.72 -14.58 -13.91
CA ASP A 375 17.27 -14.40 -14.06
C ASP A 375 16.67 -15.30 -15.15
N LEU A 376 17.51 -15.95 -15.97
CA LEU A 376 17.09 -16.93 -16.99
C LEU A 376 16.13 -18.01 -16.44
N PRO A 377 16.33 -18.61 -15.25
CA PRO A 377 15.41 -19.61 -14.70
C PRO A 377 14.03 -19.06 -14.30
N SER A 378 13.85 -17.75 -14.18
CA SER A 378 12.57 -17.11 -13.82
C SER A 378 11.97 -16.24 -14.93
N ASN A 379 12.64 -16.14 -16.07
CA ASN A 379 12.17 -15.35 -17.19
C ASN A 379 10.94 -16.00 -17.83
N GLN A 380 9.83 -15.25 -17.90
CA GLN A 380 8.54 -15.78 -18.35
C GLN A 380 8.55 -16.26 -19.81
N GLN A 381 9.37 -15.66 -20.70
CA GLN A 381 9.51 -16.12 -22.08
C GLN A 381 10.27 -17.45 -22.15
N VAL A 382 11.31 -17.59 -21.33
CA VAL A 382 12.05 -18.86 -21.17
C VAL A 382 11.12 -19.94 -20.63
N LEU A 383 10.42 -19.67 -19.51
CA LEU A 383 9.48 -20.61 -18.90
C LEU A 383 8.40 -21.08 -19.88
N ALA A 384 7.80 -20.15 -20.64
CA ALA A 384 6.80 -20.49 -21.64
C ALA A 384 7.36 -21.26 -22.85
N ALA A 385 8.64 -21.07 -23.18
CA ALA A 385 9.31 -21.78 -24.27
C ALA A 385 9.72 -23.22 -23.90
N LEU A 386 9.95 -23.49 -22.61
CA LEU A 386 10.45 -24.79 -22.15
C LEU A 386 9.53 -25.96 -22.54
N GLU A 387 8.21 -25.77 -22.54
CA GLU A 387 7.27 -26.83 -22.91
C GLU A 387 7.49 -27.30 -24.36
N GLU A 388 7.50 -26.37 -25.32
CA GLU A 388 7.73 -26.66 -26.75
C GLU A 388 9.14 -27.23 -26.99
N LEU A 389 10.14 -26.71 -26.26
CA LEU A 389 11.52 -27.20 -26.36
C LEU A 389 11.67 -28.64 -25.86
N LEU A 390 10.97 -29.01 -24.79
CA LEU A 390 11.02 -30.36 -24.23
C LEU A 390 10.24 -31.37 -25.08
N GLU A 391 9.06 -31.00 -25.59
CA GLU A 391 8.27 -31.87 -26.47
C GLU A 391 8.87 -32.00 -27.87
N HIS A 392 9.12 -30.87 -28.53
CA HIS A 392 9.41 -30.83 -29.97
C HIS A 392 10.89 -30.57 -30.26
N GLY A 393 11.65 -30.02 -29.31
CA GLY A 393 13.04 -29.59 -29.53
C GLY A 393 13.17 -28.25 -30.26
N ALA A 394 12.05 -27.56 -30.51
CA ALA A 394 12.03 -26.25 -31.13
C ALA A 394 10.87 -25.41 -30.59
N THR A 395 11.02 -24.09 -30.63
CA THR A 395 9.99 -23.15 -30.18
C THR A 395 9.95 -21.93 -31.10
N SER A 396 8.76 -21.35 -31.24
CA SER A 396 8.58 -20.05 -31.93
C SER A 396 8.56 -18.86 -30.97
N ARG A 397 8.58 -19.12 -29.66
CA ARG A 397 8.48 -18.09 -28.60
C ARG A 397 9.79 -17.33 -28.38
N LEU A 398 10.91 -17.93 -28.76
CA LEU A 398 12.24 -17.33 -28.70
C LEU A 398 12.84 -17.30 -30.10
N GLY A 399 13.56 -16.23 -30.43
CA GLY A 399 14.24 -16.09 -31.71
C GLY A 399 15.56 -16.86 -31.75
N THR A 400 15.88 -17.47 -32.89
CA THR A 400 17.19 -18.09 -33.17
C THR A 400 18.18 -17.15 -33.85
N ALA A 401 17.71 -15.98 -34.29
CA ALA A 401 18.54 -14.89 -34.79
C ALA A 401 18.77 -13.87 -33.67
N MET A 402 20.01 -13.40 -33.53
CA MET A 402 20.31 -12.29 -32.65
C MET A 402 19.71 -11.01 -33.24
N PRO A 403 18.98 -10.18 -32.48
CA PRO A 403 18.38 -8.96 -33.00
C PRO A 403 19.44 -8.04 -33.64
N GLU A 404 19.14 -7.45 -34.80
CA GLU A 404 20.03 -6.53 -35.50
C GLU A 404 20.23 -5.23 -34.70
N ARG A 405 21.14 -5.25 -33.73
CA ARG A 405 21.62 -4.05 -33.04
C ARG A 405 23.13 -3.94 -33.22
N SER A 406 23.52 -3.17 -34.24
CA SER A 406 24.88 -2.67 -34.46
C SER A 406 25.97 -3.74 -34.28
N ALA A 407 25.94 -4.78 -35.12
CA ALA A 407 27.05 -5.69 -35.37
C ALA A 407 28.21 -4.97 -36.11
N ARG A 408 28.74 -3.88 -35.53
CA ARG A 408 30.08 -3.38 -35.86
C ARG A 408 30.98 -3.76 -34.69
N ALA A 409 31.53 -4.97 -34.76
CA ALA A 409 32.69 -5.33 -33.94
C ALA A 409 33.76 -4.23 -34.10
N GLY A 410 34.23 -3.66 -32.99
CA GLY A 410 35.19 -2.57 -32.99
C GLY A 410 35.20 -1.75 -31.69
N PRO A 411 36.11 -0.76 -31.57
CA PRO A 411 36.34 -0.01 -30.33
C PRO A 411 35.09 0.70 -29.76
N ALA A 412 34.14 1.07 -30.63
CA ALA A 412 32.89 1.71 -30.24
C ALA A 412 31.93 0.77 -29.49
N ALA A 413 31.94 -0.53 -29.82
CA ALA A 413 31.11 -1.54 -29.16
C ALA A 413 31.63 -1.83 -27.74
N GLU A 414 32.94 -2.02 -27.60
CA GLU A 414 33.58 -2.21 -26.28
C GLU A 414 33.38 -0.97 -25.39
N THR A 415 33.50 0.25 -25.95
CA THR A 415 33.25 1.49 -25.19
C THR A 415 31.83 1.53 -24.62
N ARG A 416 30.83 1.09 -25.41
CA ARG A 416 29.43 1.02 -24.96
C ARG A 416 29.23 -0.04 -23.88
N ALA A 417 29.83 -1.22 -24.06
CA ALA A 417 29.77 -2.30 -23.08
C ALA A 417 30.45 -1.90 -21.75
N ARG A 418 31.60 -1.23 -21.82
CA ARG A 418 32.31 -0.68 -20.66
C ARG A 418 31.50 0.40 -19.95
N ALA A 419 30.83 1.29 -20.69
CA ALA A 419 29.94 2.28 -20.09
C ALA A 419 28.77 1.62 -19.35
N ALA A 420 28.20 0.54 -19.90
CA ALA A 420 27.17 -0.25 -19.23
C ALA A 420 27.71 -0.94 -17.97
N LEU A 421 28.92 -1.51 -18.02
CA LEU A 421 29.60 -2.10 -16.86
C LEU A 421 29.78 -1.06 -15.74
N ASN A 422 30.22 0.16 -16.06
CA ASN A 422 30.42 1.21 -15.07
C ASN A 422 29.10 1.62 -14.37
N VAL A 423 27.97 1.58 -15.09
CA VAL A 423 26.65 1.83 -14.49
C VAL A 423 26.27 0.69 -13.53
N GLU A 424 26.59 -0.56 -13.86
CA GLU A 424 26.37 -1.68 -12.95
C GLU A 424 27.24 -1.59 -11.70
N LEU A 425 28.54 -1.26 -11.86
CA LEU A 425 29.45 -1.06 -10.73
C LEU A 425 29.00 0.07 -9.80
N ALA A 426 28.42 1.14 -10.33
CA ALA A 426 27.86 2.22 -9.51
C ALA A 426 26.66 1.75 -8.66
N ARG A 427 25.83 0.83 -9.18
CA ARG A 427 24.73 0.23 -8.41
C ARG A 427 25.24 -0.75 -7.36
N ASP A 428 26.31 -1.49 -7.66
CA ASP A 428 26.92 -2.42 -6.73
C ASP A 428 27.56 -1.70 -5.51
N ALA A 429 28.07 -0.48 -5.69
CA ALA A 429 28.56 0.36 -4.58
C ALA A 429 27.46 0.73 -3.55
N ASP A 430 26.22 0.91 -4.01
CA ASP A 430 25.08 1.13 -3.10
C ASP A 430 24.78 -0.14 -2.27
N ASP A 431 24.89 -1.33 -2.89
CA ASP A 431 24.71 -2.61 -2.20
C ASP A 431 25.83 -2.85 -1.18
N GLU A 432 27.09 -2.58 -1.53
CA GLU A 432 28.23 -2.64 -0.59
C GLU A 432 28.01 -1.73 0.62
N THR A 433 27.53 -0.51 0.38
CA THR A 433 27.19 0.44 1.46
C THR A 433 26.10 -0.11 2.40
N ARG A 434 25.08 -0.78 1.86
CA ARG A 434 24.01 -1.41 2.66
C ARG A 434 24.53 -2.59 3.47
N ILE A 435 25.42 -3.40 2.89
CA ILE A 435 26.05 -4.53 3.58
C ILE A 435 26.89 -4.01 4.74
N ASP A 436 27.74 -3.00 4.53
CA ASP A 436 28.54 -2.37 5.58
C ASP A 436 27.66 -1.81 6.72
N GLN A 437 26.56 -1.12 6.38
CA GLN A 437 25.61 -0.62 7.38
C GLN A 437 24.93 -1.74 8.18
N PHE A 438 24.61 -2.87 7.55
CA PHE A 438 24.06 -4.03 8.24
C PHE A 438 25.08 -4.65 9.18
N VAL A 439 26.31 -4.86 8.72
CA VAL A 439 27.42 -5.43 9.50
C VAL A 439 27.72 -4.57 10.73
N ARG A 440 27.85 -3.25 10.57
CA ARG A 440 28.07 -2.30 11.67
C ARG A 440 26.95 -2.35 12.71
N ARG A 441 25.69 -2.39 12.28
CA ARG A 441 24.53 -2.51 13.19
C ARG A 441 24.58 -3.82 13.99
N MET A 442 24.93 -4.93 13.35
CA MET A 442 25.06 -6.23 14.03
C MET A 442 26.25 -6.28 14.99
N GLN A 443 27.36 -5.60 14.68
CA GLN A 443 28.49 -5.45 15.60
C GLN A 443 28.08 -4.64 16.86
N THR A 444 27.35 -3.53 16.71
CA THR A 444 26.89 -2.72 17.86
C THR A 444 25.87 -3.43 18.76
N ARG A 445 25.13 -4.42 18.25
CA ARG A 445 24.17 -5.22 19.03
C ARG A 445 24.82 -6.30 19.90
N ARG A 446 26.07 -6.68 19.60
CA ARG A 446 26.77 -7.77 20.30
C ARG A 446 27.09 -7.43 21.76
N ASP A 447 27.03 -6.14 22.13
CA ASP A 447 27.34 -5.63 23.47
C ASP A 447 26.12 -5.39 24.38
N GLY A 448 24.89 -5.79 23.98
CA GLY A 448 23.77 -5.84 24.92
C GLY A 448 22.39 -5.81 24.27
N ALA A 449 21.66 -6.93 24.33
CA ALA A 449 20.18 -7.00 24.41
C ALA A 449 19.69 -8.46 24.47
N THR A 450 18.74 -8.73 25.37
CA THR A 450 18.06 -10.02 25.62
C THR A 450 16.65 -10.04 25.02
N THR A 451 16.51 -9.76 23.72
CA THR A 451 15.24 -9.98 22.99
C THR A 451 15.57 -10.53 21.60
N PRO A 452 14.99 -11.68 21.17
CA PRO A 452 15.30 -12.23 19.86
C PRO A 452 14.64 -11.37 18.76
N PRO A 453 15.37 -10.85 17.76
CA PRO A 453 14.78 -10.05 16.70
C PRO A 453 14.16 -10.94 15.61
N ARG A 454 13.17 -10.41 14.87
CA ARG A 454 12.82 -10.87 13.51
C ARG A 454 13.94 -10.47 12.53
N VAL A 455 15.09 -11.13 12.65
CA VAL A 455 16.34 -10.94 11.89
C VAL A 455 16.17 -11.19 10.38
N LEU A 456 15.17 -11.98 9.99
CA LEU A 456 15.08 -12.59 8.67
C LEU A 456 14.96 -11.60 7.50
N ALA A 457 14.17 -10.52 7.61
CA ALA A 457 13.93 -9.63 6.46
C ALA A 457 15.18 -8.84 6.00
N GLU A 458 16.00 -8.37 6.94
CA GLU A 458 17.26 -7.71 6.62
C GLU A 458 18.32 -8.72 6.16
N GLU A 459 18.37 -9.90 6.80
CA GLU A 459 19.23 -11.01 6.38
C GLU A 459 18.95 -11.42 4.93
N GLN A 460 17.67 -11.50 4.54
CA GLN A 460 17.26 -11.82 3.18
C GLN A 460 17.68 -10.75 2.17
N ARG A 461 17.65 -9.46 2.52
CA ARG A 461 18.13 -8.39 1.63
C ARG A 461 19.63 -8.48 1.39
N VAL A 462 20.41 -8.77 2.44
CA VAL A 462 21.87 -8.97 2.32
C VAL A 462 22.19 -10.26 1.55
N ALA A 463 21.48 -11.35 1.82
CA ALA A 463 21.59 -12.61 1.08
C ALA A 463 21.36 -12.41 -0.43
N GLN A 464 20.33 -11.65 -0.80
CA GLN A 464 20.05 -11.29 -2.18
C GLN A 464 21.15 -10.40 -2.77
N ALA A 465 21.69 -9.43 -2.02
CA ALA A 465 22.78 -8.58 -2.49
C ALA A 465 24.08 -9.35 -2.78
N ILE A 466 24.39 -10.39 -1.99
CA ILE A 466 25.56 -11.28 -2.19
C ILE A 466 25.37 -12.14 -3.45
N THR A 467 24.19 -12.74 -3.61
CA THR A 467 23.91 -13.66 -4.73
C THR A 467 23.60 -12.97 -6.05
N ARG A 468 23.21 -11.68 -6.00
CA ARG A 468 22.96 -10.81 -7.16
C ARG A 468 24.12 -10.86 -8.16
N GLY A 469 23.81 -11.35 -9.37
CA GLY A 469 24.75 -11.52 -10.48
C GLY A 469 25.11 -12.98 -10.79
N PHE A 470 25.13 -13.88 -9.80
CA PHE A 470 25.24 -15.35 -10.03
C PHE A 470 23.86 -16.02 -10.03
N LEU A 471 22.99 -15.62 -9.10
CA LEU A 471 21.65 -16.16 -8.90
C LEU A 471 20.72 -15.04 -8.46
N ARG A 472 19.61 -14.83 -9.19
CA ARG A 472 18.55 -13.83 -8.93
C ARG A 472 19.03 -12.35 -8.92
N SER A 473 18.36 -11.50 -9.70
CA SER A 473 18.16 -10.08 -9.37
C SER A 473 16.92 -9.44 -10.02
N PRO A 474 15.69 -9.74 -9.58
CA PRO A 474 14.59 -8.79 -9.64
C PRO A 474 14.55 -8.03 -8.30
N SER A 475 15.11 -6.83 -8.29
CA SER A 475 14.44 -5.73 -7.60
C SER A 475 13.27 -5.30 -8.47
N ASP A 476 12.21 -4.80 -7.84
CA ASP A 476 10.90 -4.44 -8.39
C ASP A 476 10.88 -3.35 -9.50
N GLU A 477 11.87 -3.32 -10.40
CA GLU A 477 12.07 -2.29 -11.44
C GLU A 477 11.97 -2.80 -12.88
N ARG A 478 11.59 -4.07 -13.13
CA ARG A 478 11.36 -4.55 -14.51
C ARG A 478 9.96 -5.14 -14.68
N GLY A 479 9.10 -4.35 -15.31
CA GLY A 479 7.85 -4.83 -15.89
C GLY A 479 8.15 -5.94 -16.89
N SER A 480 7.53 -7.11 -16.70
CA SER A 480 7.59 -8.19 -17.66
C SER A 480 6.89 -7.77 -18.95
N SER A 481 7.65 -7.59 -20.02
CA SER A 481 7.15 -7.58 -21.39
C SER A 481 6.69 -8.98 -21.77
N ALA A 482 5.44 -9.31 -21.44
CA ALA A 482 4.76 -10.52 -21.90
C ALA A 482 3.85 -10.18 -23.08
N GLY A 483 4.21 -10.67 -24.27
CA GLY A 483 3.30 -10.96 -25.37
C GLY A 483 2.65 -9.78 -26.10
N ILE A 484 3.43 -9.06 -26.92
CA ILE A 484 2.86 -8.39 -28.10
C ILE A 484 2.90 -9.40 -29.25
N VAL A 485 1.74 -9.92 -29.61
CA VAL A 485 1.47 -10.44 -30.96
C VAL A 485 1.83 -9.33 -31.93
N ALA A 486 2.70 -9.63 -32.91
CA ALA A 486 3.17 -8.69 -33.91
C ALA A 486 2.03 -7.77 -34.42
N PRO A 487 2.11 -6.44 -34.24
CA PRO A 487 1.22 -5.55 -34.94
C PRO A 487 1.74 -5.43 -36.37
N MET A 488 0.83 -5.60 -37.32
CA MET A 488 0.94 -5.01 -38.66
C MET A 488 1.57 -3.63 -38.56
N GLN A 489 2.54 -3.35 -39.43
CA GLN A 489 3.05 -2.01 -39.70
C GLN A 489 1.86 -1.05 -39.89
N THR A 490 1.73 -0.11 -38.96
CA THR A 490 0.96 1.12 -39.15
C THR A 490 1.87 2.26 -38.74
N ASP A 491 2.05 3.21 -39.65
CA ASP A 491 2.81 4.46 -39.46
C ASP A 491 2.16 5.30 -38.34
N VAL A 492 2.44 5.00 -37.07
CA VAL A 492 1.96 5.81 -35.94
C VAL A 492 3.10 6.70 -35.43
N LEU A 493 2.89 8.01 -35.48
CA LEU A 493 3.81 9.00 -34.92
C LEU A 493 3.99 8.79 -33.40
N PRO A 494 5.22 8.91 -32.86
CA PRO A 494 5.46 8.70 -31.43
C PRO A 494 4.82 9.80 -30.57
N VAL A 495 4.06 9.41 -29.55
CA VAL A 495 3.40 10.31 -28.61
C VAL A 495 4.43 10.82 -27.58
N ARG A 496 4.67 12.13 -27.55
CA ARG A 496 5.61 12.77 -26.62
C ARG A 496 4.85 13.60 -25.58
N ILE A 497 5.02 13.26 -24.29
CA ILE A 497 4.43 14.00 -23.17
C ILE A 497 5.53 14.77 -22.42
N GLU A 498 5.37 16.09 -22.31
CA GLU A 498 6.22 16.95 -21.50
C GLU A 498 5.76 16.94 -20.03
N VAL A 499 6.67 16.76 -19.09
CA VAL A 499 6.40 16.86 -17.65
C VAL A 499 7.05 18.12 -17.10
N ARG A 500 6.30 18.93 -16.36
CA ARG A 500 6.77 20.12 -15.65
C ARG A 500 6.48 20.03 -14.17
N LEU A 501 7.20 20.84 -13.38
CA LEU A 501 6.94 21.01 -11.95
C LEU A 501 6.85 22.51 -11.62
N VAL A 502 5.75 22.90 -10.97
CA VAL A 502 5.46 24.28 -10.57
C VAL A 502 5.30 24.36 -9.06
N HIS A 503 6.07 25.27 -8.44
CA HIS A 503 5.91 25.63 -7.03
C HIS A 503 4.79 26.67 -6.88
N ALA A 504 3.56 26.22 -6.69
CA ALA A 504 2.36 27.05 -6.54
C ALA A 504 1.22 26.27 -5.88
N ALA A 505 0.12 26.95 -5.55
CA ALA A 505 -1.11 26.30 -5.13
C ALA A 505 -1.98 25.97 -6.34
N ILE A 506 -2.53 24.75 -6.40
CA ILE A 506 -3.25 24.22 -7.58
C ILE A 506 -4.44 25.10 -8.01
N GLN A 507 -5.08 25.79 -7.07
CA GLN A 507 -6.20 26.69 -7.33
C GLN A 507 -5.79 27.95 -8.12
N ASN A 508 -4.51 28.30 -8.17
CA ASN A 508 -4.00 29.48 -8.87
C ASN A 508 -3.47 29.12 -10.27
N SER A 509 -4.10 28.18 -10.97
CA SER A 509 -3.66 27.66 -12.26
C SER A 509 -3.47 28.71 -13.35
N ASP A 510 -4.21 29.82 -13.29
CA ASP A 510 -4.09 30.94 -14.23
C ASP A 510 -2.79 31.74 -14.07
N SER A 511 -2.14 31.63 -12.90
CA SER A 511 -0.86 32.30 -12.62
C SER A 511 0.37 31.51 -13.07
N PHE A 512 0.18 30.30 -13.62
CA PHE A 512 1.30 29.46 -14.04
C PHE A 512 1.90 29.99 -15.34
N ASP A 513 3.24 30.08 -15.39
CA ASP A 513 3.98 30.43 -16.61
C ASP A 513 3.85 29.30 -17.66
N THR A 514 2.75 29.37 -18.40
CA THR A 514 2.28 28.38 -19.38
C THR A 514 1.91 29.04 -20.71
N SER A 515 2.49 30.21 -20.98
CA SER A 515 2.26 31.02 -22.18
C SER A 515 2.47 30.26 -23.50
N ASP A 516 3.23 29.16 -23.47
CA ASP A 516 3.50 28.29 -24.61
C ASP A 516 2.43 27.20 -24.84
N MET A 517 1.69 26.79 -23.80
CA MET A 517 0.55 25.87 -23.88
C MET A 517 -0.27 26.03 -22.60
N PRO A 518 -1.45 26.69 -22.65
CA PRO A 518 -2.25 26.98 -21.46
C PRO A 518 -2.78 25.70 -20.81
N VAL A 519 -3.01 25.73 -19.49
CA VAL A 519 -3.65 24.61 -18.77
C VAL A 519 -5.13 24.52 -19.18
N ASP A 520 -5.53 23.38 -19.75
CA ASP A 520 -6.90 23.10 -20.18
C ASP A 520 -7.55 21.93 -19.41
N ALA A 521 -6.79 21.26 -18.53
CA ALA A 521 -7.31 20.32 -17.54
C ALA A 521 -6.64 20.48 -16.18
N ILE A 522 -7.38 20.35 -15.08
CA ILE A 522 -6.87 20.33 -13.70
C ILE A 522 -7.31 19.03 -13.03
N ALA A 523 -6.43 18.32 -12.32
CA ALA A 523 -6.82 17.12 -11.57
C ALA A 523 -6.44 17.16 -10.08
N VAL A 524 -7.34 16.62 -9.26
CA VAL A 524 -7.18 16.34 -7.83
C VAL A 524 -7.73 14.95 -7.51
N GLY A 525 -7.26 14.32 -6.44
CA GLY A 525 -7.73 12.99 -6.04
C GLY A 525 -8.83 13.04 -4.97
N HIS A 526 -9.78 12.12 -5.02
CA HIS A 526 -10.90 12.01 -4.07
C HIS A 526 -11.04 10.58 -3.55
N TYR A 527 -11.14 10.42 -2.23
CA TYR A 527 -11.37 9.12 -1.59
C TYR A 527 -12.85 8.90 -1.31
N LEU A 528 -13.27 7.64 -1.40
CA LEU A 528 -14.64 7.23 -1.10
C LEU A 528 -15.07 7.64 0.31
N GLY A 529 -16.16 8.40 0.39
CA GLY A 529 -16.77 8.82 1.66
C GLY A 529 -15.99 9.89 2.44
N VAL A 530 -15.00 10.55 1.81
CA VAL A 530 -14.19 11.61 2.42
C VAL A 530 -14.61 12.95 1.85
N LYS A 531 -14.94 13.93 2.71
CA LYS A 531 -15.23 15.30 2.25
C LYS A 531 -13.99 15.91 1.58
N PRO A 532 -14.15 16.75 0.55
CA PRO A 532 -13.05 17.47 -0.07
C PRO A 532 -12.19 18.23 0.93
N VAL A 533 -10.89 17.97 0.92
CA VAL A 533 -9.89 18.60 1.80
C VAL A 533 -8.61 18.91 1.02
N ASN A 534 -7.70 19.69 1.61
CA ASN A 534 -6.40 20.02 1.03
C ASN A 534 -6.54 20.60 -0.40
N ALA A 535 -5.87 20.01 -1.38
CA ALA A 535 -5.89 20.46 -2.77
C ALA A 535 -7.30 20.43 -3.39
N GLU A 536 -8.11 19.42 -3.05
CA GLU A 536 -9.48 19.31 -3.54
C GLU A 536 -10.37 20.41 -2.96
N GLY A 537 -10.30 20.62 -1.64
CA GLY A 537 -11.04 21.69 -0.97
C GLY A 537 -10.60 23.10 -1.42
N ALA A 538 -9.32 23.28 -1.74
CA ALA A 538 -8.82 24.56 -2.28
C ALA A 538 -9.36 24.85 -3.68
N ILE A 539 -9.47 23.83 -4.54
CA ILE A 539 -10.13 23.96 -5.85
C ILE A 539 -11.61 24.26 -5.67
N ASP A 540 -12.27 23.54 -4.76
CA ASP A 540 -13.69 23.71 -4.45
C ASP A 540 -14.03 25.15 -4.05
N ALA A 541 -13.28 25.71 -3.11
CA ALA A 541 -13.45 27.10 -2.69
C ALA A 541 -13.24 28.09 -3.85
N ALA A 542 -12.24 27.86 -4.71
CA ALA A 542 -11.91 28.75 -5.81
C ALA A 542 -12.98 28.75 -6.91
N ILE A 543 -13.48 27.59 -7.33
CA ILE A 543 -14.53 27.53 -8.36
C ILE A 543 -15.87 28.00 -7.81
N SER A 544 -16.15 27.73 -6.54
CA SER A 544 -17.39 28.15 -5.89
C SER A 544 -17.44 29.67 -5.78
N SER A 545 -16.31 30.30 -5.45
CA SER A 545 -16.19 31.76 -5.43
C SER A 545 -16.44 32.39 -6.81
N ALA A 546 -16.01 31.74 -7.89
CA ALA A 546 -16.19 32.25 -9.26
C ALA A 546 -17.63 32.08 -9.78
N LEU A 547 -18.43 31.20 -9.19
CA LEU A 547 -19.83 30.99 -9.55
C LEU A 547 -20.79 32.00 -8.89
N VAL A 548 -20.33 32.73 -7.87
CA VAL A 548 -21.12 33.75 -7.16
C VAL A 548 -20.91 35.10 -7.85
N ALA A 549 -22.00 35.72 -8.31
CA ALA A 549 -21.95 37.03 -8.97
C ALA A 549 -21.49 38.16 -8.02
N ASP A 550 -20.79 39.16 -8.57
CA ASP A 550 -20.33 40.36 -7.85
C ASP A 550 -21.50 41.03 -7.11
N GLY A 551 -21.56 40.90 -5.78
CA GLY A 551 -22.45 41.70 -4.93
C GLY A 551 -23.17 41.00 -3.77
N GLU A 552 -23.17 39.67 -3.67
CA GLU A 552 -23.79 38.96 -2.53
C GLU A 552 -22.73 38.32 -1.61
N SER A 553 -22.57 38.85 -0.39
CA SER A 553 -21.77 38.19 0.64
C SER A 553 -22.56 37.04 1.28
N ILE A 554 -22.58 35.90 0.61
CA ILE A 554 -23.08 34.65 1.21
C ILE A 554 -21.89 33.94 1.86
N GLY A 555 -22.07 33.41 3.07
CA GLY A 555 -21.01 32.80 3.87
C GLY A 555 -20.23 31.72 3.10
N THR A 556 -18.92 31.80 3.11
CA THR A 556 -17.95 31.05 2.29
C THR A 556 -17.98 29.51 2.43
N SER A 557 -18.78 28.97 3.35
CA SER A 557 -18.92 27.53 3.60
C SER A 557 -20.04 26.87 2.76
N GLU A 558 -21.11 27.62 2.47
CA GLU A 558 -22.36 27.05 1.90
C GLU A 558 -22.30 26.82 0.37
N LEU A 559 -21.27 27.32 -0.30
CA LEU A 559 -21.19 27.37 -1.77
C LEU A 559 -20.23 26.37 -2.40
N ASN A 560 -19.47 25.63 -1.59
CA ASN A 560 -18.47 24.65 -2.03
C ASN A 560 -19.10 23.53 -2.88
N ILE A 561 -19.08 23.69 -4.20
CA ILE A 561 -19.79 22.88 -5.17
C ILE A 561 -19.28 21.43 -5.26
N ILE A 562 -17.98 21.17 -5.14
CA ILE A 562 -17.42 19.81 -5.09
C ILE A 562 -17.85 19.11 -3.80
N THR A 563 -17.82 19.83 -2.67
CA THR A 563 -18.33 19.34 -1.39
C THR A 563 -19.81 19.00 -1.50
N GLN A 564 -20.61 19.85 -2.15
CA GLN A 564 -22.01 19.55 -2.41
C GLN A 564 -22.16 18.32 -3.32
N TYR A 565 -21.39 18.17 -4.39
CA TYR A 565 -21.44 16.99 -5.25
C TYR A 565 -21.06 15.71 -4.51
N ALA A 566 -20.05 15.76 -3.63
CA ALA A 566 -19.68 14.63 -2.78
C ALA A 566 -20.79 14.29 -1.77
N GLN A 567 -21.35 15.29 -1.07
CA GLN A 567 -22.45 15.10 -0.11
C GLN A 567 -23.74 14.59 -0.76
N ARG A 568 -23.97 14.96 -2.03
CA ARG A 568 -25.07 14.49 -2.85
C ARG A 568 -24.84 13.10 -3.46
N GLY A 569 -23.68 12.49 -3.23
CA GLY A 569 -23.34 11.18 -3.80
C GLY A 569 -23.07 11.18 -5.31
N ILE A 570 -22.90 12.36 -5.91
CA ILE A 570 -22.58 12.54 -7.34
C ILE A 570 -21.10 12.24 -7.57
N ILE A 571 -20.22 12.73 -6.67
CA ILE A 571 -18.82 12.33 -6.62
C ILE A 571 -18.70 11.24 -5.57
N ARG A 572 -18.37 10.01 -6.01
CA ARG A 572 -18.19 8.88 -5.11
C ARG A 572 -16.73 8.64 -4.75
N GLY A 573 -15.80 8.84 -5.68
CA GLY A 573 -14.38 8.51 -5.46
C GLY A 573 -14.04 7.03 -5.63
N GLU A 574 -14.82 6.29 -6.42
CA GLU A 574 -14.51 4.89 -6.77
C GLU A 574 -13.18 4.82 -7.55
N LEU A 575 -12.41 3.75 -7.33
CA LEU A 575 -11.05 3.65 -7.88
C LEU A 575 -11.07 3.71 -9.42
N GLY A 576 -10.28 4.61 -9.99
CA GLY A 576 -10.16 4.75 -11.43
C GLY A 576 -11.32 5.47 -12.12
N GLN A 577 -12.27 6.03 -11.37
CA GLN A 577 -13.40 6.76 -11.92
C GLN A 577 -13.16 8.28 -11.82
N PRO A 578 -12.76 8.97 -12.91
CA PRO A 578 -12.67 10.42 -12.92
C PRO A 578 -14.06 11.06 -13.11
N PHE A 579 -14.36 12.09 -12.33
CA PHE A 579 -15.55 12.94 -12.48
C PHE A 579 -15.15 14.32 -13.03
N PHE A 580 -15.84 14.81 -14.06
CA PHE A 580 -15.44 16.03 -14.78
C PHE A 580 -16.42 17.18 -14.58
N LEU A 581 -15.88 18.38 -14.37
CA LEU A 581 -16.63 19.63 -14.22
C LEU A 581 -16.01 20.72 -15.11
N PRO A 582 -16.81 21.63 -15.71
CA PRO A 582 -16.25 22.82 -16.34
C PRO A 582 -15.60 23.72 -15.28
N ASP A 583 -14.47 24.37 -15.59
CA ASP A 583 -13.87 25.38 -14.72
C ASP A 583 -14.54 26.75 -14.97
N PRO A 584 -15.36 27.27 -14.04
CA PRO A 584 -16.04 28.55 -14.20
C PRO A 584 -15.08 29.75 -14.19
N ARG A 585 -13.81 29.55 -13.80
CA ARG A 585 -12.77 30.59 -13.78
C ARG A 585 -12.14 30.82 -15.16
N ALA A 586 -12.36 29.93 -16.12
CA ALA A 586 -11.78 30.05 -17.45
C ALA A 586 -12.50 31.14 -18.28
N GLU A 587 -11.73 31.99 -18.98
CA GLU A 587 -12.29 33.05 -19.82
C GLU A 587 -13.11 32.50 -21.00
N ALA A 588 -14.20 33.19 -21.35
CA ALA A 588 -15.08 32.82 -22.46
C ALA A 588 -14.31 32.86 -23.80
N GLY A 589 -13.97 31.68 -24.33
CA GLY A 589 -13.27 31.52 -25.62
C GLY A 589 -11.95 30.75 -25.55
N ALA A 590 -11.39 30.51 -24.35
CA ALA A 590 -10.33 29.52 -24.17
C ALA A 590 -10.92 28.11 -24.32
N ALA A 591 -10.19 27.15 -24.91
CA ALA A 591 -10.61 25.75 -24.97
C ALA A 591 -11.10 25.31 -23.58
N SER A 592 -12.36 24.86 -23.48
CA SER A 592 -13.09 24.75 -22.20
C SER A 592 -12.27 24.04 -21.13
N ARG A 593 -11.72 24.76 -20.15
CA ARG A 593 -10.91 24.11 -19.10
C ARG A 593 -11.81 23.19 -18.28
N VAL A 594 -11.32 21.99 -17.99
CA VAL A 594 -12.05 20.97 -17.21
C VAL A 594 -11.32 20.67 -15.91
N ILE A 595 -12.07 20.48 -14.83
CA ILE A 595 -11.60 19.97 -13.55
C ILE A 595 -11.98 18.50 -13.46
N ALA A 596 -11.00 17.65 -13.17
CA ALA A 596 -11.13 16.22 -13.03
C ALA A 596 -10.91 15.82 -11.57
N ILE A 597 -11.92 15.19 -10.97
CA ILE A 597 -11.86 14.63 -9.63
C ILE A 597 -11.61 13.13 -9.76
N ALA A 598 -10.36 12.70 -9.54
CA ALA A 598 -9.91 11.34 -9.78
C ALA A 598 -10.17 10.45 -8.56
N GLY A 599 -11.00 9.41 -8.72
CA GLY A 599 -11.33 8.49 -7.64
C GLY A 599 -10.16 7.58 -7.22
N LEU A 600 -9.92 7.54 -5.91
CA LEU A 600 -8.82 6.79 -5.27
C LEU A 600 -9.30 5.53 -4.53
N GLY A 601 -10.60 5.26 -4.56
CA GLY A 601 -11.20 4.14 -3.84
C GLY A 601 -11.23 4.39 -2.33
N ILE A 602 -11.10 3.30 -1.57
CA ILE A 602 -11.19 3.34 -0.11
C ILE A 602 -9.90 3.95 0.47
N PRO A 603 -10.01 4.90 1.43
CA PRO A 603 -8.92 5.33 2.28
C PRO A 603 -7.94 4.21 2.69
N GLY A 604 -6.64 4.41 2.46
CA GLY A 604 -5.59 3.43 2.81
C GLY A 604 -5.40 2.24 1.85
N ARG A 605 -6.23 2.09 0.81
CA ARG A 605 -6.08 1.05 -0.23
C ARG A 605 -5.36 1.50 -1.50
N CYS A 606 -5.17 2.80 -1.68
CA CYS A 606 -4.59 3.35 -2.91
C CYS A 606 -3.06 3.19 -2.95
N GLY A 607 -2.57 2.00 -3.28
CA GLY A 607 -1.15 1.73 -3.51
C GLY A 607 -0.68 2.19 -4.89
N ALA A 608 0.57 1.87 -5.23
CA ALA A 608 1.15 2.20 -6.53
C ALA A 608 0.40 1.54 -7.72
N PRO A 609 -0.11 0.29 -7.62
CA PRO A 609 -0.95 -0.31 -8.67
C PRO A 609 -2.27 0.43 -8.86
N GLU A 610 -2.98 0.71 -7.76
CA GLU A 610 -4.27 1.42 -7.77
C GLU A 610 -4.11 2.82 -8.38
N LEU A 611 -3.06 3.54 -7.97
CA LEU A 611 -2.74 4.85 -8.56
C LEU A 611 -2.40 4.76 -10.04
N THR A 612 -1.73 3.68 -10.49
CA THR A 612 -1.43 3.46 -11.92
C THR A 612 -2.74 3.38 -12.73
N VAL A 613 -3.74 2.65 -12.22
CA VAL A 613 -5.07 2.56 -12.83
C VAL A 613 -5.77 3.93 -12.83
N THR A 614 -5.77 4.64 -11.70
CA THR A 614 -6.39 5.97 -11.62
C THR A 614 -5.76 6.96 -12.61
N VAL A 615 -4.44 6.99 -12.72
CA VAL A 615 -3.74 7.86 -13.67
C VAL A 615 -4.03 7.45 -15.11
N ARG A 616 -4.07 6.14 -15.40
CA ARG A 616 -4.42 5.62 -16.73
C ARG A 616 -5.80 6.11 -17.17
N GLU A 617 -6.83 5.87 -16.37
CA GLU A 617 -8.21 6.24 -16.70
C GLU A 617 -8.39 7.77 -16.79
N LEU A 618 -7.74 8.53 -15.90
CA LEU A 618 -7.73 9.99 -15.93
C LEU A 618 -7.13 10.54 -17.23
N CYS A 619 -5.90 10.10 -17.56
CA CYS A 619 -5.18 10.63 -18.72
C CYS A 619 -5.81 10.18 -20.03
N TRP A 620 -6.30 8.93 -20.09
CA TRP A 620 -7.03 8.42 -21.23
C TRP A 620 -8.31 9.23 -21.48
N SER A 621 -9.11 9.48 -20.44
CA SER A 621 -10.37 10.25 -20.55
C SER A 621 -10.11 11.69 -21.00
N LEU A 622 -9.13 12.37 -20.40
CA LEU A 622 -8.76 13.75 -20.78
C LEU A 622 -8.24 13.83 -22.22
N GLY A 623 -7.42 12.86 -22.65
CA GLY A 623 -6.95 12.76 -24.02
C GLY A 623 -8.11 12.64 -25.03
N ARG A 624 -9.16 11.89 -24.69
CA ARG A 624 -10.38 11.75 -25.52
C ARG A 624 -11.26 12.99 -25.54
N MET A 625 -11.21 13.80 -24.49
CA MET A 625 -11.87 15.10 -24.43
C MET A 625 -11.10 16.19 -25.19
N GLY A 626 -10.00 15.84 -25.88
CA GLY A 626 -9.18 16.77 -26.64
C GLY A 626 -8.33 17.69 -25.78
N LYS A 627 -8.04 17.32 -24.53
CA LYS A 627 -7.22 18.12 -23.61
C LYS A 627 -5.73 17.88 -23.88
N GLU A 628 -4.96 18.96 -23.93
CA GLU A 628 -3.54 18.93 -24.24
C GLU A 628 -2.64 19.10 -23.01
N HIS A 629 -3.10 19.79 -21.97
CA HIS A 629 -2.28 20.17 -20.83
C HIS A 629 -3.01 19.99 -19.48
N LEU A 630 -2.62 18.91 -18.80
CA LEU A 630 -3.08 18.59 -17.45
C LEU A 630 -2.19 19.24 -16.39
N ALA A 631 -2.75 20.06 -15.50
CA ALA A 631 -2.14 20.42 -14.23
C ALA A 631 -2.69 19.52 -13.11
N SER A 632 -1.83 18.92 -12.30
CA SER A 632 -2.27 18.03 -11.23
C SER A 632 -1.38 18.19 -10.00
N VAL A 633 -1.94 18.03 -8.81
CA VAL A 633 -1.11 17.67 -7.65
C VAL A 633 -0.51 16.28 -7.84
N LEU A 634 0.53 15.91 -7.09
CA LEU A 634 1.03 14.52 -7.11
C LEU A 634 0.04 13.62 -6.36
N ILE A 635 -1.02 13.21 -7.06
CA ILE A 635 -2.07 12.32 -6.55
C ILE A 635 -1.39 11.03 -6.04
N GLY A 636 -1.75 10.61 -4.83
CA GLY A 636 -1.17 9.44 -4.13
C GLY A 636 -0.02 9.74 -3.16
N ALA A 637 0.71 10.85 -3.34
CA ALA A 637 1.78 11.27 -2.41
C ALA A 637 1.29 12.25 -1.32
N GLY A 638 0.05 12.75 -1.42
CA GLY A 638 -0.50 13.80 -0.55
C GLY A 638 -0.47 13.49 0.94
N ASN A 639 -0.93 12.29 1.31
CA ASN A 639 -1.09 11.87 2.71
C ASN A 639 0.00 10.88 3.16
N GLY A 640 1.13 10.76 2.47
CA GLY A 640 2.19 9.81 2.86
C GLY A 640 1.86 8.32 2.65
N ASN A 641 0.80 8.01 1.88
CA ASN A 641 0.44 6.63 1.54
C ASN A 641 1.46 5.97 0.60
N LEU A 642 2.04 6.77 -0.30
CA LEU A 642 3.13 6.41 -1.21
C LEU A 642 4.25 7.43 -1.04
N SER A 643 5.50 6.98 -1.14
CA SER A 643 6.62 7.89 -1.30
C SER A 643 6.51 8.67 -2.62
N ASP A 644 7.11 9.85 -2.69
CA ASP A 644 7.09 10.68 -3.92
C ASP A 644 7.64 9.89 -5.14
N ASN A 645 8.61 9.00 -4.92
CA ASN A 645 9.16 8.11 -5.96
C ASN A 645 8.16 7.05 -6.44
N GLU A 646 7.43 6.41 -5.53
CA GLU A 646 6.43 5.39 -5.88
C GLU A 646 5.24 6.03 -6.61
N ALA A 647 4.81 7.20 -6.15
CA ALA A 647 3.75 7.96 -6.79
C ALA A 647 4.16 8.39 -8.21
N ILE A 648 5.36 8.96 -8.40
CA ILE A 648 5.85 9.33 -9.74
C ILE A 648 6.00 8.08 -10.63
N GLY A 649 6.49 6.97 -10.10
CA GLY A 649 6.59 5.72 -10.85
C GLY A 649 5.22 5.20 -11.31
N ALA A 650 4.19 5.30 -10.46
CA ALA A 650 2.82 4.95 -10.84
C ALA A 650 2.23 5.93 -11.87
N TRP A 651 2.52 7.23 -11.75
CA TRP A 651 2.13 8.23 -12.75
C TRP A 651 2.73 7.96 -14.12
N VAL A 652 4.03 7.64 -14.17
CA VAL A 652 4.74 7.29 -15.42
C VAL A 652 4.11 6.05 -16.08
N ARG A 653 3.90 4.97 -15.31
CA ARG A 653 3.24 3.76 -15.83
C ARG A 653 1.81 4.02 -16.30
N GLY A 654 1.04 4.82 -15.57
CA GLY A 654 -0.34 5.16 -15.95
C GLY A 654 -0.41 5.95 -17.24
N LEU A 655 0.53 6.90 -17.45
CA LEU A 655 0.66 7.66 -18.70
C LEU A 655 1.07 6.77 -19.88
N GLU A 656 1.96 5.81 -19.66
CA GLU A 656 2.36 4.81 -20.66
C GLU A 656 1.19 3.90 -21.04
N GLU A 657 0.47 3.35 -20.05
CA GLU A 657 -0.69 2.48 -20.27
C GLU A 657 -1.82 3.21 -21.01
N ALA A 658 -2.10 4.47 -20.66
CA ALA A 658 -3.11 5.29 -21.33
C ALA A 658 -2.82 5.48 -22.83
N SER A 659 -1.54 5.39 -23.22
CA SER A 659 -1.03 5.67 -24.57
C SER A 659 -0.70 4.41 -25.38
N SER A 660 -0.93 3.21 -24.81
CA SER A 660 -0.39 1.93 -25.31
C SER A 660 -1.13 1.33 -26.53
N ASN A 661 -2.30 1.86 -26.93
CA ASN A 661 -3.09 1.32 -28.05
C ASN A 661 -2.87 2.11 -29.36
N PRO A 662 -2.25 1.52 -30.41
CA PRO A 662 -1.89 2.21 -31.65
C PRO A 662 -3.06 2.84 -32.43
N ARG A 663 -4.24 2.21 -32.41
CA ARG A 663 -5.45 2.76 -33.08
C ARG A 663 -6.08 3.92 -32.31
N GLN A 664 -5.65 4.14 -31.07
CA GLN A 664 -6.15 5.20 -30.20
C GLN A 664 -5.19 6.39 -30.10
N ALA A 665 -3.90 6.16 -30.35
CA ALA A 665 -2.84 7.19 -30.33
C ALA A 665 -3.09 8.34 -31.31
N GLU A 666 -3.71 8.09 -32.47
CA GLU A 666 -4.12 9.13 -33.43
C GLU A 666 -5.12 10.15 -32.86
N LYS A 667 -5.83 9.79 -31.78
CA LYS A 667 -6.86 10.62 -31.11
C LYS A 667 -6.44 11.05 -29.70
N GLN A 668 -5.16 10.89 -29.34
CA GLN A 668 -4.66 11.27 -28.03
C GLN A 668 -4.04 12.66 -28.08
N HIS A 669 -4.70 13.61 -27.42
CA HIS A 669 -4.33 15.03 -27.46
C HIS A 669 -3.41 15.46 -26.31
N LEU A 670 -3.26 14.65 -25.25
CA LEU A 670 -2.49 15.04 -24.07
C LEU A 670 -0.99 15.12 -24.39
N ARG A 671 -0.41 16.32 -24.29
CA ARG A 671 0.98 16.64 -24.62
C ARG A 671 1.79 17.11 -23.42
N ARG A 672 1.14 17.56 -22.34
CA ARG A 672 1.82 18.06 -21.15
C ARG A 672 1.12 17.68 -19.84
N VAL A 673 1.92 17.29 -18.85
CA VAL A 673 1.49 17.12 -17.46
C VAL A 673 2.35 18.03 -16.56
N THR A 674 1.72 18.96 -15.86
CA THR A 674 2.39 19.85 -14.90
C THR A 674 2.02 19.44 -13.49
N PHE A 675 2.99 18.91 -12.75
CA PHE A 675 2.85 18.70 -11.31
C PHE A 675 2.89 20.03 -10.56
N VAL A 676 1.97 20.24 -9.63
CA VAL A 676 1.86 21.45 -8.83
C VAL A 676 2.01 21.09 -7.35
N GLU A 677 2.96 21.74 -6.68
CA GLU A 677 3.21 21.56 -5.25
C GLU A 677 3.46 22.92 -4.58
N PHE A 678 2.86 23.15 -3.42
CA PHE A 678 2.93 24.44 -2.72
C PHE A 678 3.95 24.42 -1.56
N ASP A 679 4.29 23.23 -1.05
CA ASP A 679 5.31 23.09 0.00
C ASP A 679 6.72 23.06 -0.62
N GLU A 680 7.61 23.93 -0.11
CA GLU A 680 8.95 24.10 -0.65
C GLU A 680 9.80 22.83 -0.53
N ARG A 681 9.66 22.08 0.57
CA ARG A 681 10.44 20.86 0.80
C ARG A 681 9.93 19.75 -0.11
N LYS A 682 8.62 19.57 -0.19
CA LYS A 682 8.00 18.55 -1.04
C LYS A 682 8.26 18.80 -2.52
N THR A 683 8.26 20.06 -2.96
CA THR A 683 8.65 20.42 -4.33
C THR A 683 10.06 19.95 -4.68
N LEU A 684 11.02 20.05 -3.75
CA LEU A 684 12.39 19.57 -3.99
C LEU A 684 12.47 18.04 -4.07
N LEU A 685 11.66 17.33 -3.27
CA LEU A 685 11.59 15.87 -3.30
C LEU A 685 10.97 15.36 -4.62
N ILE A 686 9.90 16.02 -5.08
CA ILE A 686 9.25 15.72 -6.37
C ILE A 686 10.22 16.01 -7.54
N ASP A 687 10.97 17.12 -7.51
CA ASP A 687 12.00 17.41 -8.53
C ASP A 687 13.10 16.33 -8.58
N GLU A 688 13.55 15.87 -7.41
CA GLU A 688 14.55 14.82 -7.31
C GLU A 688 14.03 13.48 -7.82
N ALA A 689 12.79 13.13 -7.48
CA ALA A 689 12.12 11.93 -7.95
C ALA A 689 11.89 11.95 -9.47
N LEU A 690 11.46 13.09 -10.05
CA LEU A 690 11.29 13.26 -11.49
C LEU A 690 12.62 13.17 -12.27
N ARG A 691 13.74 13.60 -11.67
CA ARG A 691 15.09 13.47 -12.26
C ARG A 691 15.64 12.05 -12.22
N ARG A 692 15.21 11.23 -11.25
CA ARG A 692 15.65 9.83 -11.10
C ARG A 692 14.88 8.86 -11.98
N HIS A 693 13.61 9.14 -12.23
CA HIS A 693 12.78 8.34 -13.15
C HIS A 693 13.19 8.54 -14.61
N PRO A 694 12.96 7.57 -15.51
CA PRO A 694 13.43 7.56 -16.91
C PRO A 694 12.75 8.61 -17.84
N CYS A 695 12.38 9.78 -17.31
CA CYS A 695 11.98 10.95 -18.09
C CYS A 695 13.22 11.54 -18.78
N ARG A 696 13.25 11.58 -20.11
CA ARG A 696 14.38 12.17 -20.85
C ARG A 696 14.45 13.68 -20.57
N THR A 697 15.60 14.24 -20.20
CA THR A 697 15.72 15.69 -19.97
C THR A 697 15.95 16.46 -21.27
N ASP A 698 15.32 17.63 -21.43
CA ASP A 698 15.38 18.44 -22.66
C ASP A 698 16.82 18.82 -23.08
N ALA A 699 17.74 18.95 -22.10
CA ALA A 699 19.14 19.30 -22.32
C ALA A 699 19.89 18.29 -23.23
N ASN A 700 19.47 17.02 -23.24
CA ASN A 700 20.10 15.96 -24.03
C ASN A 700 19.54 15.83 -25.46
N VAL A 701 18.48 16.56 -25.80
CA VAL A 701 17.84 16.49 -27.13
C VAL A 701 18.46 17.49 -28.13
N GLY A 702 18.98 18.63 -27.64
CA GLY A 702 19.60 19.66 -28.49
C GLY A 702 21.03 19.34 -28.93
N ALA A 703 21.84 18.70 -28.08
CA ALA A 703 23.27 18.55 -28.32
C ALA A 703 23.65 17.45 -29.35
N ARG A 704 22.75 16.50 -29.64
CA ARG A 704 23.00 15.42 -30.62
C ARG A 704 22.44 15.69 -32.02
N ARG A 705 21.82 16.86 -32.25
CA ARG A 705 21.13 17.17 -33.52
C ARG A 705 21.99 17.87 -34.59
N SER A 706 23.24 18.27 -34.33
CA SER A 706 24.02 19.02 -35.33
C SER A 706 25.32 18.38 -35.86
N ARG A 707 25.75 17.20 -35.39
CA ARG A 707 26.95 16.54 -35.94
C ARG A 707 26.86 15.01 -35.86
N ALA A 708 26.06 14.42 -36.75
CA ALA A 708 26.26 13.08 -37.34
C ALA A 708 24.96 12.71 -38.07
N MET A 709 24.73 13.32 -39.23
CA MET A 709 23.71 12.85 -40.17
C MET A 709 24.43 12.26 -41.37
N GLY A 710 24.55 10.93 -41.34
CA GLY A 710 24.75 10.06 -42.48
C GLY A 710 23.73 8.94 -42.30
N GLU A 711 22.83 8.81 -43.27
CA GLU A 711 21.56 8.09 -43.23
C GLU A 711 21.69 6.60 -42.85
N ALA A 712 21.05 6.18 -41.75
CA ALA A 712 20.47 4.83 -41.54
C ALA A 712 19.72 4.74 -40.19
N GLY A 713 18.39 4.63 -40.26
CA GLY A 713 17.49 3.95 -39.30
C GLY A 713 17.63 4.23 -37.80
N ALA A 714 17.04 5.32 -37.30
CA ALA A 714 16.74 5.46 -35.89
C ALA A 714 15.37 4.83 -35.59
N GLU A 715 15.33 3.74 -34.81
CA GLU A 715 14.08 3.18 -34.24
C GLU A 715 13.38 4.27 -33.39
N LEU A 716 12.24 4.75 -33.88
CA LEU A 716 11.38 5.69 -33.17
C LEU A 716 10.66 4.94 -32.03
N GLN A 717 11.01 5.26 -30.78
CA GLN A 717 10.26 4.81 -29.61
C GLN A 717 8.85 5.43 -29.65
N PRO A 718 7.76 4.64 -29.60
CA PRO A 718 6.39 5.12 -29.83
C PRO A 718 5.85 6.04 -28.72
N PHE A 719 6.50 6.11 -27.57
CA PHE A 719 6.12 6.98 -26.46
C PHE A 719 7.36 7.55 -25.75
N ALA A 720 7.35 8.84 -25.40
CA ALA A 720 8.46 9.47 -24.67
C ALA A 720 7.97 10.52 -23.67
N ILE A 721 8.34 10.37 -22.39
CA ILE A 721 8.15 11.38 -21.35
C ILE A 721 9.41 12.25 -21.24
N VAL A 722 9.24 13.57 -21.28
CA VAL A 722 10.34 14.54 -21.18
C VAL A 722 10.13 15.46 -19.99
N TYR A 723 11.03 15.42 -18.99
CA TYR A 723 10.95 16.31 -17.83
C TYR A 723 11.77 17.59 -18.06
N LYS A 724 11.13 18.76 -17.84
CA LYS A 724 11.79 20.06 -17.83
C LYS A 724 12.18 20.44 -16.40
N GLU A 725 13.47 20.28 -16.09
CA GLU A 725 14.00 20.48 -14.74
C GLU A 725 13.80 21.90 -14.19
N LEU A 726 13.65 21.99 -12.87
CA LEU A 726 13.73 23.27 -12.17
C LEU A 726 15.14 23.87 -12.30
N GLY A 727 15.23 25.14 -12.68
CA GLY A 727 16.52 25.85 -12.76
C GLY A 727 17.29 25.83 -11.43
N ALA A 728 18.63 25.79 -11.51
CA ALA A 728 19.51 25.69 -10.35
C ALA A 728 19.24 26.82 -9.31
N ASP A 729 18.99 28.04 -9.78
CA ASP A 729 18.68 29.20 -8.93
C ASP A 729 17.35 29.03 -8.19
N LYS A 730 16.34 28.46 -8.85
CA LYS A 730 15.03 28.18 -8.26
C LYS A 730 15.13 27.09 -7.19
N ARG A 731 15.91 26.03 -7.44
CA ARG A 731 16.21 24.98 -6.43
C ARG A 731 16.92 25.55 -5.20
N ALA A 732 17.92 26.43 -5.40
CA ALA A 732 18.62 27.08 -4.31
C ALA A 732 17.70 28.01 -3.48
N ALA A 733 16.80 28.76 -4.14
CA ALA A 733 15.82 29.61 -3.47
C ALA A 733 14.81 28.80 -2.63
N LEU A 734 14.29 27.68 -3.17
CA LEU A 734 13.37 26.79 -2.46
C LEU A 734 14.03 26.13 -1.23
N ARG A 735 15.30 25.69 -1.35
CA ARG A 735 16.06 25.13 -0.21
C ARG A 735 16.19 26.12 0.95
N ARG A 736 16.49 27.40 0.66
CA ARG A 736 16.58 28.46 1.69
C ARG A 736 15.24 28.68 2.39
N LYS A 737 14.13 28.75 1.63
CA LYS A 737 12.79 28.93 2.19
C LYS A 737 12.33 27.73 3.02
N ALA A 738 12.61 26.51 2.58
CA ALA A 738 12.27 25.28 3.31
C ALA A 738 12.95 25.23 4.69
N ILE A 739 14.24 25.58 4.78
CA ILE A 739 14.99 25.63 6.04
C ILE A 739 14.40 26.70 6.98
N ALA A 740 14.03 27.87 6.46
CA ALA A 740 13.43 28.94 7.26
C ALA A 740 12.06 28.56 7.83
N LYS A 741 11.18 27.96 7.01
CA LYS A 741 9.87 27.46 7.44
C LYS A 741 9.96 26.30 8.42
N ALA A 742 10.92 25.38 8.27
CA ALA A 742 11.14 24.28 9.21
C ALA A 742 11.48 24.79 10.62
N ARG A 743 12.31 25.84 10.73
CA ARG A 743 12.62 26.50 12.01
C ARG A 743 11.41 27.19 12.63
N GLN A 744 10.54 27.81 11.82
CA GLN A 744 9.29 28.42 12.30
C GLN A 744 8.25 27.36 12.73
N ARG A 745 8.10 26.26 11.98
CA ARG A 745 7.19 25.15 12.34
C ARG A 745 7.61 24.49 13.66
N ALA A 746 8.90 24.19 13.84
CA ALA A 746 9.42 23.63 15.09
C ALA A 746 9.17 24.56 16.30
N LYS A 747 9.19 25.88 16.10
CA LYS A 747 8.86 26.86 17.14
C LYS A 747 7.36 26.89 17.45
N ALA A 748 6.50 26.82 16.42
CA ALA A 748 5.05 26.87 16.56
C ALA A 748 4.39 25.54 16.97
N GLU A 749 5.06 24.39 16.80
CA GLU A 749 4.65 23.10 17.37
C GLU A 749 4.93 23.06 18.88
N LEU A 750 6.07 23.61 19.31
CA LEU A 750 6.40 23.74 20.74
C LEU A 750 5.41 24.65 21.50
N GLU A 751 4.79 25.62 20.82
CA GLU A 751 3.79 26.54 21.38
C GLU A 751 2.35 25.98 21.33
N ARG A 752 2.05 24.97 20.49
CA ARG A 752 0.69 24.44 20.28
C ARG A 752 0.26 23.30 21.21
N ASP A 753 1.20 22.66 21.89
CA ASP A 753 0.94 21.57 22.85
C ASP A 753 0.21 22.02 24.14
N THR A 754 -0.29 23.28 24.20
CA THR A 754 -0.92 23.88 25.38
C THR A 754 -2.35 24.43 25.16
N ALA A 755 -2.94 24.30 23.97
CA ALA A 755 -4.28 24.85 23.67
C ALA A 755 -5.29 23.76 23.21
N ASP A 756 -6.48 23.77 23.81
CA ASP A 756 -7.63 22.93 23.42
C ASP A 756 -7.90 23.00 21.92
N SER A 757 -8.12 21.84 21.31
CA SER A 757 -8.21 21.64 19.86
C SER A 757 -9.34 22.45 19.23
N ALA A 758 -9.03 23.15 18.12
CA ALA A 758 -9.99 23.92 17.35
C ALA A 758 -11.14 23.03 16.78
N PRO A 759 -12.38 23.57 16.70
CA PRO A 759 -13.59 22.82 16.31
C PRO A 759 -13.62 22.27 14.87
N ASP A 760 -12.65 22.62 14.01
CA ASP A 760 -12.57 22.21 12.60
C ASP A 760 -11.41 21.24 12.30
N THR A 761 -10.91 20.52 13.31
CA THR A 761 -9.85 19.53 13.10
C THR A 761 -10.35 18.37 12.24
N PRO A 762 -9.66 17.99 11.13
CA PRO A 762 -10.09 16.89 10.27
C PRO A 762 -10.21 15.57 11.06
N PRO A 763 -11.28 14.77 10.87
CA PRO A 763 -11.46 13.52 11.60
C PRO A 763 -10.40 12.50 11.24
N THR A 764 -9.95 11.73 12.23
CA THR A 764 -9.19 10.50 12.00
C THR A 764 -10.16 9.40 11.58
N ARG A 765 -9.92 8.79 10.43
CA ARG A 765 -10.76 7.72 9.86
C ARG A 765 -10.07 6.38 10.03
N LEU A 766 -10.68 5.45 10.75
CA LEU A 766 -10.19 4.09 10.94
C LEU A 766 -11.06 3.13 10.11
N SER A 767 -10.50 2.53 9.06
CA SER A 767 -11.15 1.49 8.27
C SER A 767 -10.94 0.14 8.93
N VAL A 768 -12.02 -0.59 9.17
CA VAL A 768 -12.00 -1.96 9.71
C VAL A 768 -12.89 -2.85 8.83
N GLY A 769 -12.44 -4.07 8.56
CA GLY A 769 -13.30 -5.10 7.98
C GLY A 769 -12.86 -6.50 8.37
N LEU A 770 -13.78 -7.46 8.32
CA LEU A 770 -13.49 -8.86 8.54
C LEU A 770 -13.56 -9.59 7.20
N GLU A 771 -12.47 -10.26 6.82
CA GLU A 771 -12.41 -11.05 5.60
C GLU A 771 -11.98 -12.47 5.96
N SER A 772 -12.89 -13.43 5.78
CA SER A 772 -12.77 -14.81 6.28
C SER A 772 -12.63 -14.86 7.81
N ASP A 773 -11.40 -14.82 8.31
CA ASP A 773 -11.00 -14.95 9.73
C ASP A 773 -9.96 -13.90 10.16
N LYS A 774 -9.68 -12.91 9.30
CA LYS A 774 -8.67 -11.86 9.55
C LYS A 774 -9.32 -10.48 9.61
N TYR A 775 -8.99 -9.72 10.65
CA TYR A 775 -9.36 -8.31 10.75
C TYR A 775 -8.41 -7.46 9.90
N ARG A 776 -8.98 -6.58 9.10
CA ARG A 776 -8.27 -5.69 8.18
C ARG A 776 -8.38 -4.27 8.69
N PHE A 777 -7.27 -3.63 9.01
CA PHE A 777 -7.22 -2.26 9.51
C PHE A 777 -6.51 -1.33 8.54
N GLY A 778 -7.05 -0.13 8.31
CA GLY A 778 -6.36 0.98 7.65
C GLY A 778 -6.74 2.29 8.33
N ALA A 779 -5.97 3.36 8.17
CA ALA A 779 -6.37 4.65 8.75
C ALA A 779 -5.94 5.85 7.91
N ILE A 780 -6.69 6.94 7.99
CA ILE A 780 -6.29 8.27 7.53
C ILE A 780 -6.36 9.22 8.73
N THR A 781 -5.24 9.83 9.06
CA THR A 781 -5.13 10.94 10.01
C THR A 781 -4.94 12.25 9.24
N ALA A 782 -4.97 13.38 9.94
CA ALA A 782 -4.68 14.69 9.34
C ALA A 782 -3.28 14.79 8.71
N VAL A 783 -2.33 13.94 9.14
CA VAL A 783 -0.91 14.02 8.75
C VAL A 783 -0.41 12.81 7.95
N ALA A 784 -1.12 11.68 7.99
CA ALA A 784 -0.69 10.44 7.36
C ALA A 784 -1.86 9.50 7.00
N SER A 785 -1.73 8.80 5.88
CA SER A 785 -2.51 7.63 5.49
C SER A 785 -1.66 6.41 5.80
N ILE A 786 -2.25 5.49 6.55
CA ILE A 786 -1.64 4.24 6.95
C ILE A 786 -2.23 3.14 6.07
N PRO A 787 -1.40 2.42 5.30
CA PRO A 787 -1.88 1.37 4.42
C PRO A 787 -2.60 0.28 5.19
N GLU A 788 -3.53 -0.39 4.51
CA GLU A 788 -4.28 -1.50 5.11
C GLU A 788 -3.36 -2.67 5.50
N ARG A 789 -3.70 -3.32 6.60
CA ARG A 789 -3.00 -4.48 7.16
C ARG A 789 -3.98 -5.53 7.63
N LEU A 790 -3.57 -6.79 7.53
CA LEU A 790 -4.33 -7.93 8.03
C LEU A 790 -3.77 -8.36 9.38
N ILE A 791 -4.67 -8.59 10.33
CA ILE A 791 -4.38 -9.12 11.66
C ILE A 791 -5.20 -10.39 11.82
N THR A 792 -4.51 -11.50 12.09
CA THR A 792 -5.16 -12.76 12.43
C THR A 792 -5.47 -12.75 13.92
N ILE A 793 -6.75 -12.60 14.26
CA ILE A 793 -7.27 -12.70 15.63
C ILE A 793 -8.53 -13.53 15.53
N ASP A 794 -8.68 -14.51 16.43
CA ASP A 794 -9.90 -15.31 16.49
C ASP A 794 -11.13 -14.39 16.65
N PRO A 795 -12.02 -14.32 15.65
CA PRO A 795 -13.21 -13.49 15.72
C PRO A 795 -14.12 -13.87 16.90
N LYS A 796 -14.10 -15.15 17.32
CA LYS A 796 -14.86 -15.60 18.48
C LYS A 796 -14.33 -14.95 19.76
N LEU A 797 -13.01 -14.97 19.98
CA LEU A 797 -12.40 -14.30 21.13
C LEU A 797 -12.72 -12.80 21.17
N VAL A 798 -12.72 -12.13 20.02
CA VAL A 798 -13.10 -10.71 19.93
C VAL A 798 -14.53 -10.51 20.39
N MET A 799 -15.46 -11.34 19.92
CA MET A 799 -16.87 -11.24 20.30
C MET A 799 -17.10 -11.63 21.77
N ASP A 800 -16.41 -12.64 22.28
CA ASP A 800 -16.48 -13.05 23.68
C ASP A 800 -16.02 -11.91 24.62
N VAL A 801 -14.95 -11.19 24.28
CA VAL A 801 -14.49 -10.01 25.02
C VAL A 801 -15.45 -8.83 24.84
N ASN A 802 -16.00 -8.68 23.63
CA ASN A 802 -16.98 -7.64 23.32
C ASN A 802 -18.25 -7.78 24.15
N ASP A 803 -18.77 -8.99 24.34
CA ASP A 803 -20.01 -9.25 25.08
C ASP A 803 -19.79 -9.10 26.62
N GLN A 804 -18.56 -9.31 27.10
CA GLN A 804 -18.19 -9.02 28.49
C GLN A 804 -18.28 -7.52 28.83
N LEU A 805 -18.10 -6.61 27.86
CA LEU A 805 -18.23 -5.16 28.10
C LEU A 805 -19.64 -4.78 28.56
N VAL A 806 -20.65 -5.35 27.93
CA VAL A 806 -22.07 -5.08 28.23
C VAL A 806 -22.49 -5.71 29.56
N SER A 807 -21.78 -6.74 29.99
CA SER A 807 -22.09 -7.49 31.21
C SER A 807 -21.43 -6.88 32.46
N ALA A 808 -20.51 -5.93 32.29
CA ALA A 808 -19.82 -5.25 33.39
C ALA A 808 -20.71 -4.17 34.02
N GLY A 809 -20.94 -4.27 35.33
CA GLY A 809 -21.83 -3.39 36.10
C GLY A 809 -21.20 -2.08 36.59
N ASP A 810 -19.91 -1.87 36.34
CA ASP A 810 -19.18 -0.68 36.76
C ASP A 810 -18.18 -0.21 35.67
N ILE A 811 -17.91 1.10 35.66
CA ILE A 811 -17.10 1.73 34.61
C ILE A 811 -15.61 1.32 34.67
N VAL A 812 -15.10 0.90 35.84
CA VAL A 812 -13.71 0.46 36.01
C VAL A 812 -13.51 -0.86 35.29
N THR A 813 -14.38 -1.84 35.55
CA THR A 813 -14.39 -3.14 34.87
C THR A 813 -14.62 -2.95 33.37
N GLN A 814 -15.52 -2.04 32.96
CA GLN A 814 -15.71 -1.69 31.55
C GLN A 814 -14.43 -1.13 30.92
N CYS A 815 -13.67 -0.31 31.64
CA CYS A 815 -12.41 0.27 31.16
C CYS A 815 -11.33 -0.80 31.00
N GLU A 816 -11.21 -1.73 31.94
CA GLU A 816 -10.28 -2.86 31.84
C GLU A 816 -10.60 -3.77 30.65
N ARG A 817 -11.88 -4.13 30.47
CA ARG A 817 -12.33 -4.93 29.31
C ARG A 817 -12.20 -4.15 28.01
N GLY A 818 -12.43 -2.84 28.03
CA GLY A 818 -12.27 -1.96 26.87
C GLY A 818 -10.80 -1.85 26.45
N LYS A 819 -9.89 -1.80 27.43
CA LYS A 819 -8.44 -1.87 27.21
C LYS A 819 -8.05 -3.22 26.64
N LEU A 820 -8.57 -4.33 27.17
CA LEU A 820 -8.33 -5.66 26.62
C LEU A 820 -8.77 -5.75 25.16
N LEU A 821 -9.98 -5.30 24.84
CA LEU A 821 -10.50 -5.28 23.47
C LEU A 821 -9.65 -4.38 22.55
N GLY A 822 -9.24 -3.20 23.02
CA GLY A 822 -8.35 -2.30 22.29
C GLY A 822 -6.96 -2.91 22.04
N HIS A 823 -6.40 -3.62 23.02
CA HIS A 823 -5.11 -4.30 22.88
C HIS A 823 -5.19 -5.53 21.96
N LEU A 824 -6.34 -6.20 21.94
CA LEU A 824 -6.63 -7.33 21.07
C LEU A 824 -6.79 -6.86 19.63
N LEU A 825 -7.66 -5.89 19.37
CA LEU A 825 -8.06 -5.46 18.03
C LEU A 825 -7.11 -4.43 17.40
N ILE A 826 -6.62 -3.43 18.14
CA ILE A 826 -5.86 -2.31 17.56
C ILE A 826 -4.36 -2.66 17.51
N PRO A 827 -3.71 -2.67 16.33
CA PRO A 827 -2.26 -2.80 16.17
C PRO A 827 -1.47 -1.81 17.02
N ALA A 828 -0.37 -2.25 17.63
CA ALA A 828 0.44 -1.42 18.53
C ALA A 828 0.89 -0.09 17.91
N ASP A 829 1.31 -0.08 16.65
CA ASP A 829 1.74 1.12 15.93
C ASP A 829 0.58 2.00 15.41
N LEU A 830 -0.67 1.49 15.38
CA LEU A 830 -1.85 2.35 15.19
C LEU A 830 -2.21 3.10 16.47
N ARG A 831 -1.88 2.58 17.66
CA ARG A 831 -2.27 3.17 18.94
C ARG A 831 -1.69 4.57 19.10
N ASP A 832 -0.43 4.77 18.71
CA ASP A 832 0.24 6.08 18.77
C ASP A 832 -0.43 7.11 17.85
N GLN A 833 -0.91 6.70 16.68
CA GLN A 833 -1.59 7.58 15.73
C GLN A 833 -3.04 7.89 16.13
N LEU A 834 -3.65 7.04 16.95
CA LEU A 834 -4.95 7.27 17.57
C LEU A 834 -4.83 8.15 18.83
N GLY A 835 -3.66 8.68 19.19
CA GLY A 835 -3.48 9.52 20.39
C GLY A 835 -4.02 10.96 20.31
N GLY A 836 -4.45 11.44 19.14
CA GLY A 836 -4.90 12.83 18.94
C GLY A 836 -6.32 13.14 19.42
N GLN A 837 -6.62 14.43 19.62
CA GLN A 837 -7.94 14.93 20.04
C GLN A 837 -8.98 15.05 18.90
N ALA A 838 -8.59 14.75 17.65
CA ALA A 838 -9.48 14.81 16.50
C ALA A 838 -10.62 13.76 16.61
N PRO A 839 -11.84 14.06 16.09
CA PRO A 839 -12.94 13.10 16.11
C PRO A 839 -12.57 11.83 15.33
N LEU A 840 -13.01 10.67 15.86
CA LEU A 840 -12.77 9.35 15.28
C LEU A 840 -13.99 8.88 14.48
N VAL A 841 -13.76 8.54 13.22
CA VAL A 841 -14.76 7.90 12.34
C VAL A 841 -14.32 6.47 12.10
N VAL A 842 -15.09 5.50 12.59
CA VAL A 842 -14.82 4.07 12.37
C VAL A 842 -15.63 3.59 11.17
N MET A 843 -14.94 3.27 10.08
CA MET A 843 -15.57 2.73 8.87
C MET A 843 -15.63 1.20 8.97
N VAL A 844 -16.83 0.64 9.02
CA VAL A 844 -17.09 -0.77 9.37
C VAL A 844 -17.93 -1.48 8.31
N ASP A 845 -17.76 -2.78 8.18
CA ASP A 845 -18.71 -3.65 7.48
C ASP A 845 -19.78 -4.19 8.44
N SER A 846 -20.75 -4.95 7.94
CA SER A 846 -21.86 -5.48 8.74
C SER A 846 -21.40 -6.36 9.91
N VAL A 847 -20.24 -7.02 9.80
CA VAL A 847 -19.70 -7.89 10.85
C VAL A 847 -18.95 -7.08 11.91
N THR A 848 -18.03 -6.22 11.49
CA THR A 848 -17.20 -5.41 12.39
C THR A 848 -17.98 -4.26 13.03
N ALA A 849 -19.15 -3.89 12.50
CA ALA A 849 -20.11 -3.01 13.15
C ALA A 849 -20.70 -3.62 14.44
N ARG A 850 -20.63 -4.94 14.65
CA ARG A 850 -21.11 -5.58 15.88
C ARG A 850 -20.22 -5.29 17.10
N VAL A 851 -18.97 -4.91 16.87
CA VAL A 851 -18.03 -4.52 17.92
C VAL A 851 -18.49 -3.22 18.58
N HIS A 852 -18.40 -3.13 19.90
CA HIS A 852 -18.77 -1.98 20.72
C HIS A 852 -17.64 -0.94 20.76
N TRP A 853 -17.39 -0.32 19.60
CA TRP A 853 -16.33 0.69 19.39
C TRP A 853 -16.38 1.86 20.38
N GLU A 854 -17.58 2.24 20.84
CA GLU A 854 -17.81 3.28 21.84
C GLU A 854 -17.12 2.94 23.17
N MET A 855 -17.17 1.68 23.58
CA MET A 855 -16.62 1.18 24.84
C MET A 855 -15.17 0.70 24.73
N MET A 856 -14.54 0.83 23.57
CA MET A 856 -13.13 0.50 23.39
C MET A 856 -12.24 1.54 24.08
N ALA A 857 -11.21 1.09 24.78
CA ALA A 857 -10.30 1.95 25.53
C ALA A 857 -8.82 1.68 25.21
N LEU A 858 -7.97 2.71 25.29
CA LEU A 858 -6.52 2.61 25.12
C LEU A 858 -5.80 3.57 26.08
N THR A 859 -4.61 3.17 26.57
CA THR A 859 -3.72 4.06 27.31
C THR A 859 -2.95 4.94 26.32
N LEU A 860 -3.34 6.20 26.15
CA LEU A 860 -2.79 7.08 25.13
C LEU A 860 -1.77 8.10 25.73
N PRO A 861 -0.49 8.10 25.28
CA PRO A 861 0.59 8.90 25.89
C PRO A 861 0.36 10.41 25.93
N ALA A 862 -0.39 10.96 24.96
CA ALA A 862 -0.65 12.38 24.84
C ALA A 862 -1.71 12.91 25.82
N ILE A 863 -2.62 12.04 26.28
CA ILE A 863 -3.77 12.42 27.12
C ILE A 863 -3.42 12.30 28.62
N SER A 864 -2.44 11.46 28.96
CA SER A 864 -1.97 11.25 30.35
C SER A 864 -1.07 12.37 30.90
N ARG A 865 -0.54 13.28 30.07
CA ARG A 865 0.36 14.36 30.53
C ARG A 865 -0.34 15.41 31.41
N GLY A 866 -1.65 15.56 31.31
CA GLY A 866 -2.41 16.49 32.15
C GLY A 866 -2.59 16.03 33.60
N ALA A 867 -2.54 14.73 33.88
CA ALA A 867 -2.74 14.18 35.24
C ALA A 867 -1.45 14.21 36.09
N ALA A 868 -0.28 14.04 35.47
CA ALA A 868 1.00 14.02 36.18
C ALA A 868 1.44 15.41 36.70
N ALA A 869 0.80 16.49 36.26
CA ALA A 869 1.13 17.84 36.70
C ALA A 869 0.46 18.26 38.02
N HIS A 870 -0.53 17.50 38.51
CA HIS A 870 -1.34 17.87 39.70
C HIS A 870 -1.35 16.82 40.82
N SER A 871 -0.65 15.70 40.68
CA SER A 871 -0.52 14.74 41.77
C SER A 871 0.37 15.32 42.87
N ASN A 872 -0.24 15.73 43.98
CA ASN A 872 0.47 16.01 45.23
C ASN A 872 1.14 14.73 45.71
N GLY A 873 2.44 14.57 45.42
CA GLY A 873 3.46 13.83 46.20
C GLY A 873 3.31 12.32 46.47
N ASP A 874 2.10 11.77 46.58
CA ASP A 874 1.84 10.49 47.25
C ASP A 874 1.34 9.39 46.30
N GLY A 875 1.24 9.66 44.99
CA GLY A 875 0.96 8.64 43.97
C GLY A 875 -0.43 7.98 44.02
N VAL A 876 -1.33 8.42 44.91
CA VAL A 876 -2.72 7.94 44.99
C VAL A 876 -3.65 8.97 44.37
N LEU A 877 -4.27 8.63 43.23
CA LEU A 877 -5.29 9.46 42.58
C LEU A 877 -6.57 9.49 43.43
N THR A 878 -7.18 10.67 43.58
CA THR A 878 -8.52 10.81 44.17
C THR A 878 -9.58 10.11 43.30
N ASP A 879 -10.76 9.81 43.86
CA ASP A 879 -11.84 9.18 43.09
C ASP A 879 -12.30 10.02 41.89
N ALA A 880 -12.21 11.36 41.99
CA ALA A 880 -12.50 12.26 40.87
C ALA A 880 -11.41 12.20 39.78
N GLU A 881 -10.13 12.11 40.18
CA GLU A 881 -9.01 11.97 39.24
C GLU A 881 -8.99 10.58 38.57
N ARG A 882 -9.37 9.52 39.29
CA ARG A 882 -9.55 8.17 38.71
C ARG A 882 -10.66 8.14 37.68
N ARG A 883 -11.83 8.71 37.99
CA ARG A 883 -12.94 8.83 37.03
C ARG A 883 -12.53 9.60 35.78
N ALA A 884 -11.82 10.72 35.94
CA ALA A 884 -11.33 11.50 34.81
C ALA A 884 -10.31 10.74 33.96
N ASP A 885 -9.46 9.89 34.56
CA ASP A 885 -8.51 9.03 33.83
C ASP A 885 -9.20 7.89 33.08
N GLU A 886 -10.25 7.31 33.67
CA GLU A 886 -11.11 6.30 33.04
C GLU A 886 -11.88 6.86 31.85
N GLU A 887 -12.54 8.02 32.01
CA GLU A 887 -13.23 8.74 30.93
C GLU A 887 -12.26 9.05 29.76
N ARG A 888 -11.02 9.43 30.08
CA ARG A 888 -9.97 9.71 29.08
C ARG A 888 -9.45 8.46 28.36
N SER A 889 -9.69 7.27 28.92
CA SER A 889 -9.26 6.01 28.33
C SER A 889 -10.20 5.52 27.22
N PHE A 890 -11.52 5.75 27.34
CA PHE A 890 -12.51 5.33 26.32
C PHE A 890 -12.51 6.24 25.10
N PHE A 891 -12.65 5.67 23.90
CA PHE A 891 -12.68 6.48 22.68
C PHE A 891 -13.86 7.46 22.64
N SER A 892 -15.08 7.04 22.97
CA SER A 892 -16.25 7.90 22.84
C SER A 892 -16.45 8.92 23.97
N LEU A 893 -15.72 8.78 25.08
CA LEU A 893 -15.74 9.74 26.21
C LEU A 893 -14.56 10.72 26.12
N SER A 894 -13.40 10.26 25.63
CA SER A 894 -12.23 11.12 25.39
C SER A 894 -12.42 12.07 24.21
N ARG A 895 -13.09 11.63 23.13
CA ARG A 895 -13.33 12.45 21.93
C ARG A 895 -14.64 12.06 21.23
N GLY A 896 -15.01 12.82 20.19
CA GLY A 896 -16.16 12.48 19.36
C GLY A 896 -15.92 11.18 18.57
N LEU A 897 -16.83 10.21 18.68
CA LEU A 897 -16.79 8.94 17.92
C LEU A 897 -18.08 8.74 17.14
N THR A 898 -17.92 8.42 15.86
CA THR A 898 -19.00 8.12 14.90
C THR A 898 -18.63 6.91 14.02
N ARG A 899 -19.64 6.24 13.45
CA ARG A 899 -19.47 5.08 12.57
C ARG A 899 -19.85 5.41 11.13
N GLN A 900 -19.27 4.70 10.18
CA GLN A 900 -19.66 4.77 8.77
C GLN A 900 -19.70 3.37 8.17
N LEU A 901 -20.85 2.95 7.63
CA LEU A 901 -20.95 1.65 6.96
C LEU A 901 -20.25 1.70 5.61
N ARG A 902 -19.54 0.62 5.27
CA ARG A 902 -18.80 0.48 4.00
C ARG A 902 -19.68 0.14 2.79
N THR A 903 -20.98 -0.09 2.98
CA THR A 903 -21.90 -0.48 1.92
C THR A 903 -22.14 0.67 0.93
N THR A 904 -22.12 0.33 -0.36
CA THR A 904 -22.24 1.26 -1.50
C THR A 904 -23.67 1.71 -1.72
N LEU A 905 -24.21 2.60 -0.89
CA LEU A 905 -25.49 3.27 -1.19
C LEU A 905 -25.40 4.71 -0.71
N ALA A 906 -24.97 5.61 -1.61
CA ALA A 906 -25.15 7.04 -1.41
C ALA A 906 -26.64 7.37 -1.61
N PRO A 907 -27.25 8.20 -0.74
CA PRO A 907 -28.62 8.68 -0.91
C PRO A 907 -28.83 9.29 -2.30
N PRO A 908 -30.06 9.25 -2.86
CA PRO A 908 -30.41 10.11 -3.99
C PRO A 908 -30.20 11.59 -3.60
N PRO A 909 -29.65 12.41 -4.50
CA PRO A 909 -29.24 13.79 -4.20
C PRO A 909 -30.42 14.72 -3.94
N GLU A 910 -30.46 15.37 -2.78
CA GLU A 910 -31.32 16.55 -2.54
C GLU A 910 -30.50 17.79 -2.20
N PRO A 911 -30.99 19.00 -2.53
CA PRO A 911 -30.28 20.24 -2.25
C PRO A 911 -29.94 20.43 -0.76
N PRO A 912 -28.79 21.07 -0.45
CA PRO A 912 -28.45 21.45 0.90
C PRO A 912 -29.57 22.35 1.46
N PRO A 913 -29.85 22.28 2.76
CA PRO A 913 -30.91 23.07 3.36
C PRO A 913 -30.57 24.57 3.23
N PRO A 914 -31.57 25.44 3.01
CA PRO A 914 -31.36 26.88 2.96
C PRO A 914 -30.85 27.42 4.30
N ALA A 915 -30.09 28.51 4.27
CA ALA A 915 -29.51 29.19 5.45
C ALA A 915 -30.55 29.60 6.53
N ARG A 916 -31.81 29.76 6.13
CA ARG A 916 -32.96 29.86 7.04
C ARG A 916 -33.88 28.70 6.76
N ARG A 917 -34.08 27.84 7.75
CA ARG A 917 -34.91 26.65 7.59
C ARG A 917 -35.90 26.46 8.74
N THR A 918 -37.05 25.92 8.39
CA THR A 918 -37.97 25.31 9.34
C THR A 918 -37.61 23.83 9.43
N LEU A 919 -37.09 23.41 10.57
CA LEU A 919 -36.78 22.02 10.88
C LEU A 919 -38.08 21.29 11.27
N ARG A 920 -38.54 20.37 10.43
CA ARG A 920 -39.75 19.58 10.70
C ARG A 920 -39.39 18.28 11.39
N VAL A 921 -39.93 18.05 12.57
CA VAL A 921 -39.63 16.89 13.41
C VAL A 921 -40.89 16.07 13.65
N LEU A 922 -40.80 14.77 13.39
CA LEU A 922 -41.81 13.80 13.78
C LEU A 922 -41.31 13.08 15.04
N VAL A 923 -42.05 13.15 16.13
CA VAL A 923 -41.77 12.44 17.38
C VAL A 923 -42.84 11.37 17.56
N VAL A 924 -42.42 10.11 17.50
CA VAL A 924 -43.23 8.92 17.71
C VAL A 924 -42.79 8.27 19.00
N ALA A 925 -43.69 8.14 19.96
CA ALA A 925 -43.36 7.60 21.27
C ALA A 925 -44.43 6.62 21.75
N ASP A 926 -43.98 5.49 22.30
CA ASP A 926 -44.81 4.43 22.88
C ASP A 926 -45.99 3.95 21.99
N PRO A 927 -45.72 3.43 20.78
CA PRO A 927 -46.78 2.94 19.89
C PRO A 927 -47.41 1.60 20.31
N GLY A 928 -46.89 0.93 21.34
CA GLY A 928 -47.28 -0.43 21.72
C GLY A 928 -48.50 -0.50 22.65
N ILE A 929 -49.17 -1.67 22.67
CA ILE A 929 -50.32 -1.96 23.55
C ILE A 929 -49.99 -3.15 24.46
N GLY A 930 -50.47 -3.11 25.70
CA GLY A 930 -50.41 -4.25 26.62
C GLY A 930 -48.96 -4.55 27.02
N GLN A 931 -48.47 -5.75 26.67
CA GLN A 931 -47.10 -6.17 26.98
C GLN A 931 -46.00 -5.37 26.23
N TRP A 932 -46.40 -4.53 25.26
CA TRP A 932 -45.50 -3.70 24.45
C TRP A 932 -45.53 -2.21 24.85
N HIS A 933 -46.21 -1.88 25.94
CA HIS A 933 -46.33 -0.51 26.45
C HIS A 933 -45.09 -0.13 27.29
N LEU A 934 -44.53 1.05 27.03
CA LEU A 934 -43.33 1.57 27.69
C LEU A 934 -43.55 3.01 28.19
N ASN A 935 -43.83 3.16 29.50
CA ASN A 935 -44.02 4.48 30.12
C ASN A 935 -42.82 5.42 29.89
N GLY A 936 -41.59 4.91 30.02
CA GLY A 936 -40.38 5.72 29.81
C GLY A 936 -40.23 6.25 28.39
N ALA A 937 -40.74 5.53 27.38
CA ALA A 937 -40.70 5.96 25.98
C ALA A 937 -41.63 7.16 25.72
N GLU A 938 -42.82 7.18 26.33
CA GLU A 938 -43.74 8.32 26.24
C GLU A 938 -43.16 9.57 26.93
N GLU A 939 -42.55 9.40 28.11
CA GLU A 939 -41.89 10.47 28.85
C GLU A 939 -40.70 11.08 28.08
N GLU A 940 -39.87 10.25 27.45
CA GLU A 940 -38.81 10.71 26.53
C GLU A 940 -39.39 11.51 25.36
N GLY A 941 -40.45 11.00 24.71
CA GLY A 941 -41.10 11.66 23.59
C GLY A 941 -41.65 13.05 23.94
N VAL A 942 -42.28 13.18 25.12
CA VAL A 942 -42.77 14.47 25.63
C VAL A 942 -41.60 15.43 25.84
N LEU A 943 -40.53 15.00 26.51
CA LEU A 943 -39.38 15.86 26.76
C LEU A 943 -38.74 16.34 25.46
N VAL A 944 -38.50 15.43 24.51
CA VAL A 944 -37.82 15.77 23.26
C VAL A 944 -38.66 16.75 22.46
N ALA A 945 -39.98 16.55 22.40
CA ALA A 945 -40.89 17.47 21.74
C ALA A 945 -40.90 18.85 22.41
N ASP A 946 -40.96 18.92 23.74
CA ASP A 946 -40.95 20.17 24.51
C ASP A 946 -39.62 20.93 24.30
N LEU A 947 -38.48 20.23 24.35
CA LEU A 947 -37.16 20.80 24.10
C LEU A 947 -37.05 21.38 22.67
N LEU A 948 -37.50 20.63 21.67
CA LEU A 948 -37.50 21.07 20.27
C LEU A 948 -38.40 22.28 20.04
N GLU A 949 -39.57 22.32 20.66
CA GLU A 949 -40.49 23.46 20.58
C GLU A 949 -39.94 24.68 21.33
N SER A 950 -39.26 24.48 22.46
CA SER A 950 -38.64 25.54 23.26
C SER A 950 -37.63 26.36 22.46
N TYR A 951 -36.98 25.76 21.45
CA TYR A 951 -36.08 26.44 20.54
C TYR A 951 -36.73 27.68 19.92
N ASN A 952 -37.99 27.59 19.48
CA ASN A 952 -38.69 28.74 18.89
C ASN A 952 -38.85 29.88 19.90
N THR A 953 -39.08 29.57 21.16
CA THR A 953 -39.22 30.58 22.21
C THR A 953 -37.88 31.22 22.55
N ILE A 954 -36.83 30.41 22.68
CA ILE A 954 -35.51 30.84 23.14
C ILE A 954 -34.72 31.53 22.01
N MET A 955 -34.82 31.05 20.77
CA MET A 955 -33.97 31.48 19.65
C MET A 955 -34.69 32.33 18.59
N SER A 956 -36.00 32.58 18.71
CA SER A 956 -36.76 33.38 17.70
C SER A 956 -36.27 34.82 17.55
N ALA A 957 -35.67 35.41 18.59
CA ALA A 957 -35.12 36.77 18.53
C ALA A 957 -33.71 36.81 17.91
N THR A 958 -33.02 35.67 17.86
CA THR A 958 -31.58 35.60 17.57
C THR A 958 -31.29 34.89 16.24
N THR A 959 -32.18 33.99 15.80
CA THR A 959 -32.02 33.20 14.57
C THR A 959 -33.26 33.32 13.68
N GLY A 960 -33.08 33.22 12.36
CA GLY A 960 -34.19 33.13 11.40
C GLY A 960 -34.75 31.71 11.24
N ASN A 961 -34.33 30.76 12.08
CA ASN A 961 -34.68 29.35 12.01
C ASN A 961 -35.90 29.05 12.87
N ARG A 962 -36.64 27.99 12.51
CA ARG A 962 -37.81 27.52 13.27
C ARG A 962 -37.79 26.00 13.39
N VAL A 963 -38.48 25.48 14.39
CA VAL A 963 -38.71 24.04 14.58
C VAL A 963 -40.22 23.79 14.58
N GLU A 964 -40.70 22.85 13.77
CA GLU A 964 -42.09 22.39 13.74
C GLU A 964 -42.13 20.95 14.22
N VAL A 965 -42.80 20.68 15.34
CA VAL A 965 -42.88 19.34 15.92
C VAL A 965 -44.27 18.75 15.69
N VAL A 966 -44.31 17.49 15.25
CA VAL A 966 -45.51 16.67 15.21
C VAL A 966 -45.35 15.57 16.24
N ARG A 967 -46.30 15.51 17.19
CA ARG A 967 -46.35 14.53 18.28
C ARG A 967 -47.31 13.41 17.88
N LEU A 968 -46.86 12.16 17.94
CA LEU A 968 -47.70 10.96 17.84
C LEU A 968 -47.35 10.09 19.05
N PHE A 969 -48.14 10.19 20.12
CA PHE A 969 -47.84 9.54 21.40
C PHE A 969 -48.88 8.51 21.78
N GLY A 970 -48.40 7.40 22.34
CA GLY A 970 -49.24 6.31 22.79
C GLY A 970 -49.88 5.53 21.64
N PRO A 971 -50.46 4.35 21.92
CA PRO A 971 -50.94 3.43 20.90
C PRO A 971 -52.15 3.93 20.09
N ARG A 972 -52.84 4.97 20.54
CA ARG A 972 -54.01 5.54 19.84
C ARG A 972 -53.61 6.51 18.73
N GLU A 973 -52.59 7.32 18.96
CA GLU A 973 -52.14 8.33 17.98
C GLU A 973 -50.98 7.80 17.15
N ALA A 974 -50.03 7.11 17.78
CA ALA A 974 -48.87 6.48 17.15
C ALA A 974 -49.20 5.14 16.49
N THR A 975 -50.32 5.03 15.77
CA THR A 975 -50.63 3.80 15.03
C THR A 975 -49.74 3.66 13.80
N ARG A 976 -49.51 2.42 13.35
CA ARG A 976 -48.71 2.14 12.13
C ARG A 976 -49.22 2.91 10.92
N ALA A 977 -50.53 2.98 10.75
CA ALA A 977 -51.19 3.72 9.68
C ALA A 977 -50.97 5.24 9.78
N ASN A 978 -51.05 5.84 10.98
CA ASN A 978 -50.83 7.27 11.17
C ASN A 978 -49.37 7.65 10.92
N VAL A 979 -48.43 6.87 11.43
CA VAL A 979 -46.99 7.09 11.21
C VAL A 979 -46.66 6.99 9.72
N LEU A 980 -47.10 5.92 9.05
CA LEU A 980 -46.94 5.79 7.59
C LEU A 980 -47.61 6.92 6.83
N GLY A 981 -48.84 7.30 7.18
CA GLY A 981 -49.56 8.41 6.55
C GLY A 981 -48.79 9.73 6.68
N HIS A 982 -48.20 10.00 7.84
CA HIS A 982 -47.34 11.17 8.03
C HIS A 982 -46.07 11.10 7.20
N LEU A 983 -45.40 9.96 7.13
CA LEU A 983 -44.19 9.78 6.34
C LEU A 983 -44.45 9.81 4.81
N PHE A 984 -45.63 9.37 4.35
CA PHE A 984 -46.02 9.41 2.93
C PHE A 984 -46.50 10.79 2.49
N LEU A 985 -47.30 11.46 3.32
CA LEU A 985 -48.03 12.66 2.92
C LEU A 985 -47.34 13.97 3.32
N LYS A 986 -46.38 13.92 4.26
CA LYS A 986 -45.67 15.09 4.78
C LYS A 986 -44.17 14.90 4.65
N GLN A 987 -43.44 16.01 4.78
CA GLN A 987 -41.97 16.02 4.73
C GLN A 987 -41.42 16.36 6.10
N PHE A 988 -40.54 15.49 6.61
CA PHE A 988 -39.86 15.64 7.90
C PHE A 988 -38.34 15.61 7.70
N ASP A 989 -37.62 16.44 8.46
CA ASP A 989 -36.17 16.48 8.49
C ASP A 989 -35.60 15.51 9.54
N VAL A 990 -36.32 15.39 10.66
CA VAL A 990 -35.95 14.55 11.81
C VAL A 990 -37.10 13.61 12.16
N LEU A 991 -36.78 12.35 12.43
CA LEU A 991 -37.69 11.39 13.04
C LEU A 991 -37.08 10.88 14.34
N HIS A 992 -37.75 11.15 15.45
CA HIS A 992 -37.46 10.55 16.75
C HIS A 992 -38.47 9.44 17.01
N PHE A 993 -37.98 8.23 17.24
CA PHE A 993 -38.78 7.06 17.57
C PHE A 993 -38.32 6.50 18.93
N ALA A 994 -39.25 6.39 19.88
CA ALA A 994 -39.06 5.75 21.17
C ALA A 994 -40.08 4.60 21.33
N GLY A 995 -39.61 3.37 21.48
CA GLY A 995 -40.49 2.20 21.56
C GLY A 995 -39.76 0.87 21.37
N HIS A 996 -40.46 -0.14 20.83
CA HIS A 996 -39.87 -1.46 20.61
C HIS A 996 -39.48 -1.71 19.15
N CYS A 997 -38.46 -2.54 18.97
CA CYS A 997 -38.01 -3.01 17.66
C CYS A 997 -37.96 -4.55 17.65
N GLN A 998 -38.35 -5.17 16.53
CA GLN A 998 -38.21 -6.61 16.31
C GLN A 998 -37.23 -6.86 15.16
N TYR A 999 -36.35 -7.84 15.36
CA TYR A 999 -35.39 -8.27 14.34
C TYR A 999 -35.53 -9.73 13.98
N THR A 1000 -35.46 -10.01 12.69
CA THR A 1000 -35.57 -11.37 12.16
C THR A 1000 -34.28 -11.73 11.45
N ARG A 1001 -33.39 -12.49 12.14
CA ARG A 1001 -32.06 -12.87 11.64
C ARG A 1001 -32.08 -13.54 10.25
N ASN A 1002 -33.09 -14.38 10.00
CA ASN A 1002 -33.20 -15.14 8.75
C ASN A 1002 -33.88 -14.34 7.61
N GLU A 1003 -34.59 -13.25 7.92
CA GLU A 1003 -35.29 -12.39 6.96
C GLU A 1003 -35.14 -10.91 7.35
N PRO A 1004 -33.95 -10.28 7.18
CA PRO A 1004 -33.67 -8.93 7.68
C PRO A 1004 -34.67 -7.86 7.22
N GLY A 1005 -35.21 -7.98 6.00
CA GLY A 1005 -36.22 -7.07 5.45
C GLY A 1005 -37.58 -7.08 6.18
N ARG A 1006 -37.79 -8.03 7.08
CA ARG A 1006 -38.94 -8.10 8.00
C ARG A 1006 -38.61 -7.59 9.41
N SER A 1007 -37.47 -6.94 9.60
CA SER A 1007 -37.17 -6.24 10.86
C SER A 1007 -37.81 -4.86 10.85
N GLY A 1008 -38.27 -4.37 12.00
CA GLY A 1008 -39.07 -3.16 12.06
C GLY A 1008 -39.45 -2.69 13.46
N TRP A 1009 -40.09 -1.54 13.53
CA TRP A 1009 -40.67 -1.01 14.77
C TRP A 1009 -42.01 -1.67 15.08
N ILE A 1010 -42.24 -2.01 16.35
CA ILE A 1010 -43.46 -2.67 16.82
C ILE A 1010 -44.51 -1.60 17.15
N PHE A 1011 -45.74 -1.86 16.74
CA PHE A 1011 -46.93 -1.05 16.99
C PHE A 1011 -47.99 -1.90 17.73
N GLY A 1012 -49.15 -1.31 18.04
CA GLY A 1012 -50.30 -2.01 18.63
C GLY A 1012 -50.63 -3.34 17.94
N ASP A 1013 -51.11 -4.31 18.72
CA ASP A 1013 -51.46 -5.67 18.28
C ASP A 1013 -50.32 -6.49 17.65
N GLY A 1014 -49.05 -6.11 17.90
CA GLY A 1014 -47.88 -6.78 17.33
C GLY A 1014 -47.67 -6.48 15.85
N GLU A 1015 -48.32 -5.45 15.32
CA GLU A 1015 -48.07 -4.96 13.97
C GLU A 1015 -46.64 -4.43 13.85
N LEU A 1016 -46.03 -4.65 12.68
CA LEU A 1016 -44.64 -4.26 12.43
C LEU A 1016 -44.56 -3.27 11.28
N LEU A 1017 -43.93 -2.12 11.52
CA LEU A 1017 -43.46 -1.24 10.46
C LEU A 1017 -42.09 -1.72 9.98
N SER A 1018 -42.09 -2.63 9.00
CA SER A 1018 -40.88 -3.26 8.50
C SER A 1018 -40.05 -2.37 7.57
N ALA A 1019 -38.77 -2.69 7.40
CA ALA A 1019 -37.91 -2.09 6.38
C ALA A 1019 -38.52 -2.16 4.96
N ASN A 1020 -39.30 -3.21 4.65
CA ASN A 1020 -40.01 -3.34 3.37
C ASN A 1020 -41.18 -2.35 3.17
N GLU A 1021 -41.72 -1.78 4.24
CA GLU A 1021 -42.76 -0.75 4.16
C GLU A 1021 -42.14 0.64 4.08
N LEU A 1022 -41.05 0.85 4.81
CA LEU A 1022 -40.18 2.02 4.64
C LEU A 1022 -39.64 2.10 3.20
N ASN A 1023 -39.47 0.94 2.55
CA ASN A 1023 -39.11 0.83 1.14
C ASN A 1023 -40.13 1.43 0.15
N ARG A 1024 -41.29 1.90 0.59
CA ARG A 1024 -42.28 2.55 -0.28
C ARG A 1024 -42.31 4.07 -0.12
N ILE A 1025 -41.60 4.63 0.87
CA ILE A 1025 -41.60 6.06 1.20
C ILE A 1025 -40.65 6.79 0.25
N ASP A 1026 -41.15 7.85 -0.42
CA ASP A 1026 -40.38 8.63 -1.41
C ASP A 1026 -39.34 9.57 -0.77
N ARG A 1027 -39.64 10.17 0.40
CA ARG A 1027 -38.75 11.06 1.15
C ARG A 1027 -38.64 10.62 2.60
N ILE A 1028 -37.53 9.98 2.95
CA ILE A 1028 -37.22 9.61 4.33
C ILE A 1028 -36.51 10.77 5.06
N PRO A 1029 -36.73 10.96 6.39
CA PRO A 1029 -36.01 11.96 7.16
C PRO A 1029 -34.49 11.76 7.13
N LYS A 1030 -33.72 12.85 7.02
CA LYS A 1030 -32.25 12.79 6.91
C LYS A 1030 -31.58 12.43 8.22
N PHE A 1031 -32.23 12.73 9.35
CA PHE A 1031 -31.80 12.32 10.68
C PHE A 1031 -32.89 11.47 11.33
N VAL A 1032 -32.52 10.26 11.72
CA VAL A 1032 -33.39 9.36 12.47
C VAL A 1032 -32.71 9.03 13.80
N PHE A 1033 -33.44 9.25 14.89
CA PHE A 1033 -33.08 8.84 16.24
C PHE A 1033 -34.05 7.73 16.63
N SER A 1034 -33.54 6.51 16.81
CA SER A 1034 -34.31 5.32 17.11
C SER A 1034 -33.89 4.77 18.46
N ASN A 1035 -34.57 5.19 19.52
CA ASN A 1035 -34.44 4.55 20.82
C ASN A 1035 -35.38 3.35 20.92
N ALA A 1036 -34.94 2.23 20.33
CA ALA A 1036 -35.73 1.01 20.26
C ALA A 1036 -34.84 -0.23 20.17
N CYS A 1037 -34.90 -1.07 21.21
CA CYS A 1037 -34.16 -2.33 21.31
C CYS A 1037 -35.09 -3.54 21.37
N GLU A 1038 -34.53 -4.73 21.15
CA GLU A 1038 -35.23 -6.02 21.26
C GLU A 1038 -35.78 -6.21 22.69
N SER A 1039 -37.09 -6.06 22.85
CA SER A 1039 -37.80 -6.40 24.08
C SER A 1039 -38.26 -7.85 24.03
N GLY A 1040 -37.37 -8.75 24.46
CA GLY A 1040 -37.69 -10.17 24.60
C GLY A 1040 -36.75 -10.94 25.52
N ILE A 1041 -35.90 -10.26 26.30
CA ILE A 1041 -34.86 -10.91 27.11
C ILE A 1041 -34.93 -10.32 28.52
N THR A 1042 -35.40 -11.12 29.48
CA THR A 1042 -35.29 -10.83 30.92
C THR A 1042 -33.81 -10.82 31.35
N PRO A 1043 -33.44 -10.15 32.46
CA PRO A 1043 -32.07 -10.10 32.96
C PRO A 1043 -31.39 -11.48 33.10
N ASP A 1044 -32.16 -12.55 33.29
CA ASP A 1044 -31.70 -13.94 33.42
C ASP A 1044 -31.33 -14.62 32.08
N ASP A 1045 -31.62 -14.01 30.93
CA ASP A 1045 -31.38 -14.55 29.57
C ASP A 1045 -30.22 -13.82 28.85
N ALA A 1046 -29.15 -13.49 29.57
CA ALA A 1046 -27.97 -12.79 29.01
C ALA A 1046 -27.33 -13.49 27.79
N GLU A 1047 -27.52 -14.81 27.66
CA GLU A 1047 -27.04 -15.63 26.53
C GLU A 1047 -27.81 -15.41 25.20
N ARG A 1048 -28.92 -14.67 25.20
CA ARG A 1048 -29.75 -14.43 23.99
C ARG A 1048 -29.55 -13.08 23.30
N ARG A 1049 -28.67 -12.20 23.81
CA ARG A 1049 -28.45 -10.86 23.25
C ARG A 1049 -27.90 -10.93 21.81
N ASP A 1050 -28.67 -10.56 20.79
CA ASP A 1050 -28.19 -10.53 19.40
C ASP A 1050 -27.57 -9.16 19.05
N SER A 1051 -26.25 -9.04 19.19
CA SER A 1051 -25.46 -7.86 18.79
C SER A 1051 -25.49 -7.54 17.28
N GLY A 1052 -26.21 -8.31 16.46
CA GLY A 1052 -26.40 -8.10 15.02
C GLY A 1052 -27.52 -7.11 14.62
N LEU A 1053 -28.30 -6.59 15.58
CA LEU A 1053 -29.48 -5.74 15.33
C LEU A 1053 -29.14 -4.39 14.66
N ALA A 1054 -28.29 -3.60 15.30
CA ALA A 1054 -28.05 -2.20 14.92
C ALA A 1054 -27.42 -2.04 13.52
N PRO A 1055 -26.43 -2.85 13.08
CA PRO A 1055 -25.82 -2.69 11.76
C PRO A 1055 -26.79 -2.97 10.60
N ASN A 1056 -27.55 -4.07 10.67
CA ASN A 1056 -28.45 -4.49 9.58
C ASN A 1056 -29.71 -3.62 9.50
N PHE A 1057 -30.19 -3.12 10.64
CA PHE A 1057 -31.30 -2.17 10.70
C PHE A 1057 -30.87 -0.80 10.18
N ALA A 1058 -29.69 -0.30 10.60
CA ALA A 1058 -29.11 0.93 10.07
C ALA A 1058 -28.87 0.86 8.55
N GLU A 1059 -28.33 -0.26 8.03
CA GLU A 1059 -28.15 -0.49 6.58
C GLU A 1059 -29.43 -0.27 5.77
N SER A 1060 -30.59 -0.72 6.30
CA SER A 1060 -31.88 -0.56 5.65
C SER A 1060 -32.33 0.91 5.55
N PHE A 1061 -32.02 1.73 6.56
CA PHE A 1061 -32.28 3.18 6.53
C PHE A 1061 -31.30 3.93 5.61
N PHE A 1062 -30.02 3.56 5.62
CA PHE A 1062 -29.03 4.16 4.71
C PHE A 1062 -29.34 3.85 3.24
N ALA A 1063 -29.84 2.65 2.94
CA ALA A 1063 -30.28 2.28 1.59
C ALA A 1063 -31.37 3.21 1.01
N ARG A 1064 -32.08 3.96 1.87
CA ARG A 1064 -33.13 4.92 1.50
C ARG A 1064 -32.75 6.37 1.63
N GLY A 1065 -31.51 6.65 2.04
CA GLY A 1065 -30.99 8.00 2.03
C GLY A 1065 -31.01 8.73 3.38
N VAL A 1066 -31.25 8.02 4.49
CA VAL A 1066 -30.94 8.55 5.82
C VAL A 1066 -29.46 8.91 5.86
N SER A 1067 -29.14 10.13 6.30
CA SER A 1067 -27.76 10.63 6.33
C SER A 1067 -27.11 10.44 7.70
N ASN A 1068 -27.92 10.49 8.76
CA ASN A 1068 -27.49 10.28 10.14
C ASN A 1068 -28.50 9.40 10.87
N PHE A 1069 -28.01 8.37 11.53
CA PHE A 1069 -28.81 7.40 12.27
C PHE A 1069 -28.23 7.23 13.67
N VAL A 1070 -29.03 7.49 14.70
CA VAL A 1070 -28.68 7.18 16.09
C VAL A 1070 -29.57 6.03 16.55
N CYS A 1071 -28.98 4.98 17.11
CA CYS A 1071 -29.71 3.84 17.63
C CYS A 1071 -29.04 3.24 18.86
N THR A 1072 -29.80 2.44 19.58
CA THR A 1072 -29.33 1.65 20.72
C THR A 1072 -29.04 0.21 20.31
N ALA A 1073 -27.93 -0.35 20.78
CA ALA A 1073 -27.47 -1.69 20.41
C ALA A 1073 -28.00 -2.81 21.32
N TRP A 1074 -28.42 -2.46 22.55
CA TRP A 1074 -29.02 -3.34 23.54
C TRP A 1074 -29.97 -2.53 24.44
N PRO A 1075 -30.86 -3.18 25.22
CA PRO A 1075 -31.83 -2.49 26.08
C PRO A 1075 -31.18 -1.45 27.00
N VAL A 1076 -31.81 -0.28 27.11
CA VAL A 1076 -31.31 0.87 27.87
C VAL A 1076 -32.23 1.20 29.04
N ASP A 1077 -31.69 1.85 30.06
CA ASP A 1077 -32.45 2.35 31.20
C ASP A 1077 -33.26 3.60 30.81
N ASP A 1078 -34.52 3.70 31.25
CA ASP A 1078 -35.45 4.78 30.87
C ASP A 1078 -34.93 6.17 31.26
N LEU A 1079 -34.38 6.32 32.48
CA LEU A 1079 -33.88 7.60 32.97
C LEU A 1079 -32.60 8.01 32.22
N ALA A 1080 -31.72 7.04 31.96
CA ALA A 1080 -30.52 7.28 31.16
C ALA A 1080 -30.86 7.60 29.70
N ALA A 1081 -31.87 6.96 29.12
CA ALA A 1081 -32.32 7.23 27.77
C ALA A 1081 -32.88 8.64 27.62
N HIS A 1082 -33.73 9.04 28.56
CA HIS A 1082 -34.27 10.38 28.68
C HIS A 1082 -33.16 11.44 28.74
N GLU A 1083 -32.20 11.26 29.64
CA GLU A 1083 -31.07 12.18 29.84
C GLU A 1083 -30.15 12.28 28.62
N PHE A 1084 -29.93 11.15 27.94
CA PHE A 1084 -29.14 11.08 26.71
C PHE A 1084 -29.80 11.89 25.58
N ALA A 1085 -31.08 11.62 25.28
CA ALA A 1085 -31.81 12.29 24.22
C ALA A 1085 -31.88 13.82 24.47
N ALA A 1086 -32.20 14.23 25.70
CA ALA A 1086 -32.23 15.62 26.12
C ALA A 1086 -30.89 16.33 25.87
N THR A 1087 -29.80 15.73 26.36
CA THR A 1087 -28.46 16.32 26.26
C THR A 1087 -27.99 16.41 24.80
N MET A 1088 -28.26 15.39 23.99
CA MET A 1088 -27.90 15.38 22.57
C MET A 1088 -28.64 16.48 21.80
N TYR A 1089 -29.97 16.55 21.91
CA TYR A 1089 -30.77 17.55 21.21
C TYR A 1089 -30.46 18.97 21.68
N ALA A 1090 -30.26 19.20 22.98
CA ALA A 1090 -29.88 20.51 23.51
C ALA A 1090 -28.57 21.01 22.89
N ASN A 1091 -27.55 20.15 22.80
CA ASN A 1091 -26.28 20.49 22.15
C ASN A 1091 -26.44 20.74 20.65
N LEU A 1092 -27.21 19.91 19.93
CA LEU A 1092 -27.45 20.09 18.48
C LEU A 1092 -28.24 21.37 18.17
N LEU A 1093 -29.10 21.83 19.08
CA LEU A 1093 -29.85 23.08 18.98
C LEU A 1093 -29.06 24.30 19.50
N GLY A 1094 -28.01 24.08 20.28
CA GLY A 1094 -27.23 25.13 20.95
C GLY A 1094 -27.94 25.74 22.17
N LEU A 1095 -28.76 24.95 22.87
CA LEU A 1095 -29.48 25.35 24.07
C LEU A 1095 -28.68 24.97 25.33
N SER A 1096 -28.71 25.82 26.37
CA SER A 1096 -28.15 25.45 27.68
C SER A 1096 -29.23 24.83 28.56
N ARG A 1097 -28.89 23.77 29.31
CA ARG A 1097 -29.84 23.06 30.20
C ARG A 1097 -30.38 23.92 31.35
N GLU A 1098 -29.61 24.92 31.77
CA GLU A 1098 -30.03 25.84 32.83
C GLU A 1098 -31.20 26.74 32.41
N ALA A 1099 -31.39 26.98 31.10
CA ALA A 1099 -32.48 27.78 30.57
C ALA A 1099 -33.85 27.06 30.61
N GLU A 1100 -33.88 25.73 30.68
CA GLU A 1100 -35.13 24.94 30.82
C GLU A 1100 -35.80 25.19 32.18
N SER A 1101 -35.01 25.27 33.25
CA SER A 1101 -35.52 25.51 34.61
C SER A 1101 -36.22 26.87 34.77
N ALA A 1102 -35.81 27.87 33.99
CA ALA A 1102 -36.38 29.22 34.01
C ALA A 1102 -37.67 29.33 33.18
N SER A 1103 -37.81 28.51 32.12
CA SER A 1103 -39.00 28.45 31.27
C SER A 1103 -40.19 27.82 32.00
N ALA A 1104 -39.96 26.66 32.64
CA ALA A 1104 -40.99 25.91 33.37
C ALA A 1104 -41.51 26.64 34.62
N ALA A 1105 -40.69 27.48 35.26
CA ALA A 1105 -41.07 28.25 36.45
C ALA A 1105 -41.90 29.52 36.15
N SER A 1106 -42.01 29.95 34.89
CA SER A 1106 -42.58 31.28 34.54
C SER A 1106 -44.10 31.33 34.38
N VAL A 1107 -44.82 30.20 34.50
CA VAL A 1107 -46.28 30.16 34.28
C VAL A 1107 -47.12 30.49 35.53
N LYS A 1108 -46.53 30.64 36.72
CA LYS A 1108 -47.27 30.98 37.96
C LYS A 1108 -46.53 31.96 38.89
N ALA A 1109 -46.48 33.26 38.57
CA ALA A 1109 -46.44 34.32 39.60
C ALA A 1109 -46.65 35.73 39.00
N ARG A 1110 -47.57 36.50 39.61
CA ARG A 1110 -47.79 37.94 39.37
C ARG A 1110 -46.68 38.79 40.03
N PRO A 1111 -46.49 40.06 39.60
CA PRO A 1111 -45.22 40.75 39.73
C PRO A 1111 -45.07 41.48 41.07
N HIS A 1112 -43.92 41.31 41.72
CA HIS A 1112 -43.44 42.28 42.70
C HIS A 1112 -42.00 42.73 42.41
N ARG A 1113 -41.88 44.05 42.34
CA ARG A 1113 -40.72 44.87 41.99
C ARG A 1113 -39.78 44.93 43.20
N LYS A 1114 -38.49 44.67 43.01
CA LYS A 1114 -37.35 45.60 43.25
C LYS A 1114 -36.01 44.85 43.31
N ASN A 1115 -35.17 45.17 42.33
CA ASN A 1115 -33.70 45.29 42.36
C ASN A 1115 -33.10 44.78 41.04
N ALA A 1116 -33.29 45.60 40.00
CA ALA A 1116 -32.72 45.40 38.68
C ALA A 1116 -31.41 46.17 38.59
N SER A 1117 -30.28 45.51 38.82
CA SER A 1117 -28.98 45.96 38.28
C SER A 1117 -27.82 44.95 38.38
N THR A 1118 -27.97 43.78 38.99
CA THR A 1118 -26.82 42.85 39.18
C THR A 1118 -27.07 41.39 38.81
N GLU A 1119 -28.28 40.99 38.42
CA GLU A 1119 -28.60 39.59 38.04
C GLU A 1119 -28.77 39.37 36.52
N ARG A 1120 -28.70 40.43 35.70
CA ARG A 1120 -28.84 40.32 34.23
C ARG A 1120 -27.56 39.96 33.47
N GLU A 1121 -26.40 39.92 34.14
CA GLU A 1121 -25.10 39.68 33.50
C GLU A 1121 -24.56 38.25 33.70
N ARG A 1122 -25.32 37.32 34.31
CA ARG A 1122 -24.87 35.94 34.54
C ARG A 1122 -25.75 34.84 33.92
N ALA A 1123 -26.72 35.17 33.07
CA ALA A 1123 -27.58 34.18 32.41
C ALA A 1123 -27.46 34.27 30.89
N THR A 1124 -27.33 33.09 30.25
CA THR A 1124 -27.32 32.81 28.79
C THR A 1124 -26.03 33.09 28.01
N THR A 1125 -24.97 32.33 28.27
CA THR A 1125 -23.94 32.07 27.25
C THR A 1125 -24.47 31.07 26.22
N TRP A 1126 -24.98 31.57 25.10
CA TRP A 1126 -25.29 30.77 23.92
C TRP A 1126 -23.98 30.24 23.30
N ASN A 1127 -23.74 28.93 23.40
CA ASN A 1127 -22.55 28.28 22.81
C ASN A 1127 -22.72 27.92 21.32
N GLY A 1128 -23.85 28.31 20.71
CA GLY A 1128 -24.26 27.95 19.35
C GLY A 1128 -24.54 26.45 19.14
N PRO A 1129 -25.21 26.08 18.03
CA PRO A 1129 -25.42 24.67 17.66
C PRO A 1129 -24.08 23.92 17.62
N GLN A 1130 -24.03 22.69 18.13
CA GLN A 1130 -22.82 21.85 18.12
C GLN A 1130 -22.82 20.84 16.96
N GLN A 1131 -21.63 20.32 16.62
CA GLN A 1131 -21.49 19.21 15.67
C GLN A 1131 -21.94 17.89 16.32
N MET A 1132 -22.44 16.94 15.53
CA MET A 1132 -22.96 15.65 16.00
C MET A 1132 -21.96 14.89 16.88
N HIS A 1133 -20.67 14.85 16.53
CA HIS A 1133 -19.67 14.15 17.35
C HIS A 1133 -19.51 14.77 18.75
N VAL A 1134 -19.68 16.09 18.88
CA VAL A 1134 -19.64 16.81 20.16
C VAL A 1134 -20.89 16.51 20.98
N ALA A 1135 -22.07 16.59 20.34
CA ALA A 1135 -23.35 16.30 20.98
C ALA A 1135 -23.42 14.84 21.49
N MET A 1136 -22.98 13.88 20.69
CA MET A 1136 -22.90 12.47 21.08
C MET A 1136 -21.96 12.25 22.26
N ARG A 1137 -20.78 12.88 22.25
CA ARG A 1137 -19.83 12.80 23.38
C ARG A 1137 -20.43 13.38 24.66
N ALA A 1138 -21.04 14.57 24.58
CA ALA A 1138 -21.67 15.22 25.72
C ALA A 1138 -22.80 14.36 26.31
N ALA A 1139 -23.65 13.78 25.46
CA ALA A 1139 -24.73 12.89 25.89
C ALA A 1139 -24.22 11.61 26.55
N ARG A 1140 -23.17 10.97 26.01
CA ARG A 1140 -22.54 9.80 26.65
C ARG A 1140 -21.93 10.14 28.01
N LEU A 1141 -21.22 11.26 28.12
CA LEU A 1141 -20.64 11.72 29.40
C LEU A 1141 -21.72 12.01 30.46
N ALA A 1142 -22.86 12.59 30.06
CA ALA A 1142 -23.94 12.92 30.98
C ALA A 1142 -24.51 11.68 31.69
N ILE A 1143 -24.49 10.52 31.03
CA ILE A 1143 -25.06 9.28 31.58
C ILE A 1143 -24.01 8.25 32.01
N ALA A 1144 -22.73 8.41 31.68
CA ALA A 1144 -21.70 7.40 31.96
C ALA A 1144 -21.57 7.01 33.44
N HIS A 1145 -21.93 7.93 34.36
CA HIS A 1145 -21.81 7.76 35.81
C HIS A 1145 -23.16 7.79 36.56
N THR A 1146 -24.29 7.84 35.85
CA THR A 1146 -25.61 7.83 36.51
C THR A 1146 -26.04 6.40 36.84
N PRO A 1147 -26.90 6.21 37.86
CA PRO A 1147 -27.59 4.92 38.08
C PRO A 1147 -28.34 4.51 36.80
N GLY A 1148 -28.15 3.28 36.32
CA GLY A 1148 -28.69 2.81 35.03
C GLY A 1148 -27.95 3.30 33.78
N GLY A 1149 -27.21 4.41 33.89
CA GLY A 1149 -26.43 5.00 32.81
C GLY A 1149 -25.14 4.24 32.49
N VAL A 1150 -24.49 3.63 33.49
CA VAL A 1150 -23.29 2.77 33.32
C VAL A 1150 -23.52 1.62 32.33
N THR A 1151 -24.73 1.06 32.28
CA THR A 1151 -25.11 -0.01 31.35
C THR A 1151 -25.68 0.51 30.02
N THR A 1152 -25.84 1.83 29.87
CA THR A 1152 -26.57 2.47 28.78
C THR A 1152 -25.67 3.30 27.86
N TRP A 1153 -24.65 3.99 28.37
CA TRP A 1153 -23.86 4.97 27.59
C TRP A 1153 -23.19 4.37 26.35
N GLY A 1154 -22.70 3.14 26.44
CA GLY A 1154 -22.08 2.41 25.34
C GLY A 1154 -23.06 1.88 24.29
N ALA A 1155 -24.36 1.81 24.63
CA ALA A 1155 -25.40 1.28 23.75
C ALA A 1155 -25.67 2.21 22.57
N TYR A 1156 -25.51 3.53 22.78
CA TYR A 1156 -25.81 4.56 21.81
C TYR A 1156 -24.75 4.63 20.70
N GLN A 1157 -25.14 4.20 19.51
CA GLN A 1157 -24.33 4.21 18.29
C GLN A 1157 -24.82 5.31 17.35
N HIS A 1158 -23.88 6.06 16.75
CA HIS A 1158 -24.18 7.00 15.67
C HIS A 1158 -23.49 6.55 14.40
N TYR A 1159 -24.28 6.44 13.32
CA TYR A 1159 -23.81 6.21 11.96
C TYR A 1159 -24.06 7.48 11.13
N GLY A 1160 -23.04 8.02 10.47
CA GLY A 1160 -23.20 9.19 9.61
C GLY A 1160 -22.05 10.19 9.66
N ASP A 1161 -22.37 11.46 9.40
CA ASP A 1161 -21.38 12.55 9.32
C ASP A 1161 -21.06 13.09 10.72
N PRO A 1162 -19.81 13.02 11.21
CA PRO A 1162 -19.44 13.57 12.51
C PRO A 1162 -19.71 15.07 12.63
N ASN A 1163 -19.64 15.79 11.51
CA ASN A 1163 -19.78 17.23 11.48
C ASN A 1163 -21.23 17.67 11.20
N PHE A 1164 -22.20 16.74 11.19
CA PHE A 1164 -23.61 17.07 10.99
C PHE A 1164 -24.11 18.06 12.05
N ARG A 1165 -24.98 18.99 11.63
CA ARG A 1165 -25.61 20.00 12.49
C ARG A 1165 -27.10 20.12 12.16
N LEU A 1166 -27.92 20.43 13.17
CA LEU A 1166 -29.33 20.79 12.94
C LEU A 1166 -29.47 22.24 12.42
N PHE A 1167 -28.55 23.13 12.76
CA PHE A 1167 -28.49 24.48 12.20
C PHE A 1167 -27.03 24.86 11.96
N GLU A 1168 -26.75 25.53 10.84
CA GLU A 1168 -25.41 26.02 10.53
C GLU A 1168 -24.99 27.17 11.47
N TRP A 1169 -23.67 27.30 11.67
CA TRP A 1169 -23.10 28.40 12.44
C TRP A 1169 -23.07 29.67 11.57
N GLY A 1170 -24.09 30.53 11.71
CA GLY A 1170 -24.26 31.70 10.84
C GLY A 1170 -24.10 33.03 11.57
N VAL A 1171 -23.05 33.76 11.20
CA VAL A 1171 -22.90 35.23 11.17
C VAL A 1171 -23.87 36.00 12.06
N SER A 1172 -23.35 36.48 13.19
CA SER A 1172 -23.94 37.55 13.98
C SER A 1172 -24.73 38.53 13.11
N ALA A 1173 -26.05 38.57 13.29
CA ALA A 1173 -26.86 39.63 12.72
C ALA A 1173 -26.22 40.96 13.16
N GLU A 1174 -25.72 41.75 12.22
CA GLU A 1174 -25.33 43.11 12.56
C GLU A 1174 -26.53 43.77 13.24
N PRO A 1175 -26.35 44.37 14.43
CA PRO A 1175 -27.44 45.10 15.06
C PRO A 1175 -27.82 46.23 14.12
N VAL A 1176 -29.11 46.34 13.80
CA VAL A 1176 -29.69 47.50 13.11
C VAL A 1176 -29.55 48.71 14.04
N VAL A 1177 -28.36 49.31 14.06
CA VAL A 1177 -28.10 50.58 14.73
C VAL A 1177 -28.33 51.67 13.69
N GLY A 1178 -29.40 52.44 13.90
CA GLY A 1178 -29.88 53.47 13.00
C GLY A 1178 -28.77 54.37 12.46
N ARG A 1179 -28.63 54.40 11.13
CA ARG A 1179 -27.82 55.37 10.39
C ARG A 1179 -28.31 56.79 10.71
N LYS A 1180 -27.65 57.47 11.65
CA LYS A 1180 -27.71 58.93 11.77
C LYS A 1180 -27.15 59.55 10.49
N LYS A 1181 -27.99 60.29 9.79
CA LYS A 1181 -27.64 61.20 8.69
C LYS A 1181 -26.40 62.04 9.06
N ARG A 1182 -25.29 61.88 8.33
CA ARG A 1182 -24.30 62.95 8.16
C ARG A 1182 -24.20 63.33 6.69
N LYS A 1183 -24.37 64.63 6.48
CA LYS A 1183 -24.58 65.34 5.22
C LYS A 1183 -23.39 65.18 4.26
N ALA A 1184 -23.72 64.99 2.98
CA ALA A 1184 -22.82 65.24 1.87
C ALA A 1184 -22.47 66.74 1.77
N PRO A 1185 -21.26 67.11 1.34
CA PRO A 1185 -21.05 68.38 0.67
C PRO A 1185 -21.29 68.19 -0.83
N SER A 1186 -22.38 68.79 -1.31
CA SER A 1186 -22.59 69.12 -2.71
C SER A 1186 -21.66 70.26 -3.13
N ARG A 1187 -21.10 70.22 -4.34
CA ARG A 1187 -21.43 71.15 -5.44
C ARG A 1187 -20.40 71.14 -6.58
N THR A 1188 -20.95 71.05 -7.80
CA THR A 1188 -20.59 71.78 -9.03
C THR A 1188 -19.18 71.59 -9.59
N GLY A 1189 -18.94 71.17 -10.83
CA GLY A 1189 -19.71 71.31 -12.07
C GLY A 1189 -18.98 72.27 -13.02
N LYS A 1190 -18.52 71.75 -14.18
CA LYS A 1190 -18.23 72.38 -15.50
C LYS A 1190 -16.94 71.80 -16.12
N LYS A 1191 -17.07 71.05 -17.22
CA LYS A 1191 -16.87 71.47 -18.64
C LYS A 1191 -15.43 71.92 -18.92
N THR A 1192 -14.69 71.22 -19.79
CA THR A 1192 -14.59 71.49 -21.24
C THR A 1192 -13.65 70.51 -21.94
N ALA A 1193 -13.88 70.36 -23.24
CA ALA A 1193 -13.22 69.47 -24.18
C ALA A 1193 -11.81 69.93 -24.60
N ALA A 1194 -11.04 68.98 -25.16
CA ALA A 1194 -10.61 68.97 -26.57
C ALA A 1194 -9.13 68.60 -26.81
N THR A 1195 -8.97 67.65 -27.76
CA THR A 1195 -7.92 67.54 -28.79
C THR A 1195 -6.52 66.98 -28.50
N ARG A 1196 -6.25 65.84 -29.17
CA ARG A 1196 -5.08 65.47 -30.03
C ARG A 1196 -3.65 65.86 -29.59
N LYS A 1197 -2.79 64.83 -29.48
CA LYS A 1197 -1.68 64.45 -30.41
C LYS A 1197 -0.80 63.43 -29.68
N ARG A 1198 -0.70 62.18 -30.16
CA ARG A 1198 0.27 61.63 -31.12
C ARG A 1198 1.71 61.51 -30.57
N THR A 1199 2.22 60.29 -30.77
CA THR A 1199 3.61 59.84 -31.02
C THR A 1199 4.59 59.58 -29.88
N ARG A 1200 4.93 58.27 -29.80
CA ARG A 1200 6.27 57.63 -29.77
C ARG A 1200 7.14 57.84 -28.53
N ARG A 1201 7.35 56.74 -27.79
CA ARG A 1201 8.52 55.88 -28.00
C ARG A 1201 8.21 54.46 -27.59
#